data_AF-A0A1V6NSI1-F1
#
_entry.id   AF-A0A1V6NSI1-F1
#
_cell.length_a   1.000
_cell.length_b   1.000
_cell.length_c   1.000
_cell.angle_alpha   90.00
_cell.angle_beta   90.00
_cell.angle_gamma   90.00
#
_symmetry.space_group_name_H-M   'P 1'
#
loop_
_entity.id
_entity.type
_entity.pdbx_description
1 polymer ?
#
loop_
_entity_poly.entity_id
_entity_poly.type
_entity_poly.pdbx_seq_one_letter_code
_entity_poly.pdbx_strand_id
1 'polypeptide(L)'
;MSSFSDEAVEAFKRRLPVFYQQCKPLVDPLISLLAERIYLDIGNTDLPRWRDKEDKQQAELRSKIVGHLMNELRQTHNEEVQFDDDRENDIFTIVLYWYLKDSSAKFLRERQRARHNVWSTALFSGFERRSTRSIAHTNERALEYCSPNSFYGERDPQTGILSQLYDYSDDEGQPTGLDDDCGDRSAEEDRSEIEGSMQEELSEMYLPYVEKPMKYDQPSDSPDGEGKAANLDNDSGDISAKGDKSETENLSQEELSKMYLPYVENPMKYDQPSDSPDGEGQVANLDNDSSDISAKEGKSETEMPSQEELLTRYSGRARKQIKYGQRARPDVNLPEEPLRNLSKIPTKQVLTHVLERTNEKFNERYGNILSRIGMLSVQETLQDAFTPATRSLFSVLESGSIGLDELRNLGGHPEEDDYPGVYLHIMWTRQGKFWLYIGQSISMRARIMKHCDQQHRVRHPSLHYSVWDSENVIGDIWVTLSRFPDFQTSRHTQEDCALLLNLEEMFMSCVLQTLRRNHLEVYLPKGTSIPWAGSHLNIALPLWQGFSTQSGEVVTRQTFIDAIHSSDRAVREWAASWRNSYNSLRYSSDPLLRGYWAGQMADMRNSDISPAMEGVQRAKKERYRELLKFGGTVKVYKDSRSDRLFFNWGDGMFVFPLLKDVRQNFPCKPKEKLYFRPLLFEAPQRFPFAREALTTDPASRLMVAVRLERGGKYYWAWPYTRGKMAVFNMNHFVDCLEGLSITESRQLPRRSIARIQDGRKIIEVTDPEALPEGAVSESLLRELESDDLLL
;
A
#
# COMPACT_ATOMS: atom_id res chain seq x y z
N MET A 1 -20.57 -12.79 43.07
CA MET A 1 -19.93 -13.72 42.13
C MET A 1 -18.44 -13.43 41.89
N SER A 2 -17.87 -12.33 42.41
CA SER A 2 -16.45 -11.94 42.18
C SER A 2 -15.40 -12.82 42.87
N SER A 3 -15.76 -13.62 43.88
CA SER A 3 -14.73 -14.28 44.71
C SER A 3 -13.86 -15.32 43.98
N PHE A 4 -14.28 -15.80 42.81
CA PHE A 4 -13.56 -16.85 42.08
C PHE A 4 -12.64 -16.32 40.98
N SER A 5 -13.03 -15.23 40.29
CA SER A 5 -12.13 -14.49 39.41
C SER A 5 -10.95 -13.94 40.22
N ASP A 6 -11.23 -13.39 41.41
CA ASP A 6 -10.22 -12.85 42.32
C ASP A 6 -9.22 -13.94 42.75
N GLU A 7 -9.71 -15.15 43.03
CA GLU A 7 -8.86 -16.31 43.35
C GLU A 7 -7.95 -16.71 42.17
N ALA A 8 -8.47 -16.68 40.94
CA ALA A 8 -7.72 -16.97 39.71
C ALA A 8 -6.66 -15.90 39.41
N VAL A 9 -6.99 -14.63 39.60
CA VAL A 9 -6.05 -13.51 39.45
C VAL A 9 -4.92 -13.62 40.48
N GLU A 10 -5.24 -13.88 41.75
CA GLU A 10 -4.22 -14.05 42.80
C GLU A 10 -3.38 -15.33 42.61
N ALA A 11 -3.93 -16.38 41.99
CA ALA A 11 -3.15 -17.56 41.59
C ALA A 11 -2.15 -17.23 40.47
N PHE A 12 -2.57 -16.49 39.45
CA PHE A 12 -1.69 -16.05 38.36
C PHE A 12 -0.60 -15.09 38.85
N LYS A 13 -0.98 -14.07 39.62
CA LYS A 13 -0.09 -13.07 40.21
C LYS A 13 0.99 -13.70 41.09
N ARG A 14 0.65 -14.68 41.92
CA ARG A 14 1.65 -15.45 42.69
C ARG A 14 2.62 -16.23 41.82
N ARG A 15 2.14 -16.72 40.66
CA ARG A 15 2.94 -17.55 39.76
C ARG A 15 3.89 -16.72 38.86
N LEU A 16 3.43 -15.56 38.41
CA LEU A 16 4.12 -14.67 37.48
C LEU A 16 4.03 -13.20 37.94
N PRO A 17 4.60 -12.83 39.10
CA PRO A 17 4.37 -11.52 39.73
C PRO A 17 4.89 -10.34 38.90
N VAL A 18 6.07 -10.48 38.29
CA VAL A 18 6.68 -9.43 37.46
C VAL A 18 5.85 -9.20 36.18
N PHE A 19 5.48 -10.29 35.49
CA PHE A 19 4.67 -10.23 34.29
C PHE A 19 3.26 -9.67 34.57
N TYR A 20 2.65 -10.11 35.67
CA TYR A 20 1.37 -9.57 36.13
C TYR A 20 1.44 -8.06 36.37
N GLN A 21 2.48 -7.56 37.04
CA GLN A 21 2.65 -6.13 37.29
C GLN A 21 2.77 -5.31 36.00
N GLN A 22 3.43 -5.86 34.98
CA GLN A 22 3.63 -5.21 33.68
C GLN A 22 2.39 -5.24 32.77
N CYS A 23 1.52 -6.24 32.93
CA CYS A 23 0.41 -6.52 32.01
C CYS A 23 -0.96 -6.53 32.68
N LYS A 24 -1.07 -6.03 33.92
CA LYS A 24 -2.28 -6.07 34.75
C LYS A 24 -3.57 -5.66 33.99
N PRO A 25 -3.61 -4.56 33.21
CA PRO A 25 -4.85 -4.12 32.55
C PRO A 25 -5.44 -5.15 31.58
N LEU A 26 -4.60 -6.02 31.01
CA LEU A 26 -5.02 -7.08 30.07
C LEU A 26 -5.19 -8.43 30.75
N VAL A 27 -4.38 -8.71 31.77
CA VAL A 27 -4.39 -10.00 32.49
C VAL A 27 -5.63 -10.15 33.36
N ASP A 28 -6.05 -9.11 34.10
CA ASP A 28 -7.22 -9.20 34.99
C ASP A 28 -8.53 -9.52 34.21
N PRO A 29 -8.84 -8.81 33.11
CA PRO A 29 -10.02 -9.13 32.30
C PRO A 29 -9.94 -10.50 31.64
N LEU A 30 -8.76 -10.90 31.13
CA LEU A 30 -8.58 -12.18 30.45
C LEU A 30 -8.73 -13.37 31.40
N ILE A 31 -8.17 -13.28 32.62
CA ILE A 31 -8.35 -14.32 33.64
C ILE A 31 -9.82 -14.40 34.06
N SER A 32 -10.48 -13.26 34.20
CA SER A 32 -11.92 -13.21 34.54
C SER A 32 -12.76 -13.88 33.45
N LEU A 33 -12.46 -13.61 32.18
CA LEU A 33 -13.09 -14.24 31.02
C LEU A 33 -12.95 -15.78 31.07
N LEU A 34 -11.74 -16.28 31.34
CA LEU A 34 -11.47 -17.72 31.51
C LEU A 34 -12.12 -18.32 32.77
N ALA A 35 -12.30 -17.53 33.82
CA ALA A 35 -12.91 -17.97 35.07
C ALA A 35 -14.43 -18.03 35.04
N GLU A 36 -15.05 -17.26 34.14
CA GLU A 36 -16.49 -17.04 34.16
C GLU A 36 -17.20 -17.51 32.91
N ARG A 37 -16.61 -17.31 31.72
CA ARG A 37 -17.33 -17.43 30.44
C ARG A 37 -16.80 -18.55 29.55
N ILE A 38 -15.48 -18.75 29.51
CA ILE A 38 -14.87 -19.65 28.53
C ILE A 38 -14.37 -20.93 29.20
N TYR A 39 -14.82 -22.07 28.67
CA TYR A 39 -14.23 -23.38 28.97
C TYR A 39 -13.41 -23.86 27.78
N LEU A 40 -12.10 -24.03 27.99
CA LEU A 40 -11.18 -24.58 26.99
C LEU A 40 -10.85 -26.03 27.35
N ASP A 41 -11.50 -27.01 26.71
CA ASP A 41 -11.13 -28.44 26.76
C ASP A 41 -10.25 -28.80 25.56
N ILE A 42 -9.08 -28.18 25.51
CA ILE A 42 -8.02 -28.58 24.58
C ILE A 42 -7.28 -29.69 25.32
N GLY A 43 -7.27 -30.90 24.77
CA GLY A 43 -6.72 -32.06 25.46
C GLY A 43 -5.30 -31.78 25.98
N ASN A 44 -4.90 -32.44 27.07
CA ASN A 44 -3.58 -32.23 27.68
C ASN A 44 -2.38 -32.45 26.71
N THR A 45 -2.63 -32.96 25.50
CA THR A 45 -1.67 -33.30 24.46
C THR A 45 -1.55 -32.30 23.31
N ASP A 46 -2.48 -31.36 23.12
CA ASP A 46 -2.62 -30.68 21.81
C ASP A 46 -1.80 -29.40 21.66
N LEU A 47 -1.36 -28.81 22.78
CA LEU A 47 -0.35 -27.75 22.81
C LEU A 47 0.80 -28.21 23.71
N PRO A 48 2.07 -27.91 23.37
CA PRO A 48 3.22 -28.34 24.14
C PRO A 48 3.35 -27.51 25.45
N ARG A 49 4.48 -27.51 26.15
CA ARG A 49 4.72 -26.49 27.20
C ARG A 49 5.22 -25.21 26.55
N TRP A 50 5.02 -24.06 27.20
CA TRP A 50 5.42 -22.75 26.66
C TRP A 50 6.88 -22.68 26.17
N ARG A 51 7.78 -23.46 26.76
CA ARG A 51 9.22 -23.49 26.41
C ARG A 51 9.58 -24.50 25.33
N ASP A 52 8.65 -25.36 24.95
CA ASP A 52 8.86 -26.39 23.96
C ASP A 52 8.56 -25.81 22.57
N LYS A 53 9.21 -26.35 21.54
CA LYS A 53 9.00 -25.90 20.15
C LYS A 53 7.63 -26.39 19.65
N GLU A 54 6.80 -25.45 19.21
CA GLU A 54 5.53 -25.76 18.52
C GLU A 54 5.81 -26.28 17.11
N ASP A 55 5.09 -27.32 16.69
CA ASP A 55 4.95 -27.64 15.26
C ASP A 55 3.95 -26.69 14.57
N LYS A 56 3.82 -26.82 13.24
CA LYS A 56 2.95 -25.94 12.46
C LYS A 56 1.47 -26.05 12.85
N GLN A 57 0.99 -27.25 13.19
CA GLN A 57 -0.41 -27.48 13.57
C GLN A 57 -0.69 -26.91 14.96
N GLN A 58 0.25 -27.07 15.88
CA GLN A 58 0.19 -26.51 17.23
C GLN A 58 0.20 -24.98 17.21
N ALA A 59 1.07 -24.37 16.41
CA ALA A 59 1.11 -22.91 16.24
C ALA A 59 -0.19 -22.36 15.63
N GLU A 60 -0.76 -23.07 14.65
CA GLU A 60 -2.06 -22.70 14.05
C GLU A 60 -3.21 -22.84 15.06
N LEU A 61 -3.23 -23.92 15.84
CA LEU A 61 -4.23 -24.12 16.90
C LEU A 61 -4.13 -23.04 17.98
N ARG A 62 -2.91 -22.77 18.48
CA ARG A 62 -2.64 -21.68 19.42
C ARG A 62 -3.18 -20.35 18.89
N SER A 63 -2.82 -19.99 17.66
CA SER A 63 -3.23 -18.73 17.04
C SER A 63 -4.76 -18.60 16.95
N LYS A 64 -5.47 -19.69 16.61
CA LYS A 64 -6.94 -19.70 16.59
C LYS A 64 -7.55 -19.49 17.98
N ILE A 65 -7.00 -20.13 19.02
CA ILE A 65 -7.49 -19.98 20.40
C ILE A 65 -7.23 -18.55 20.90
N VAL A 66 -6.02 -18.02 20.69
CA VAL A 66 -5.66 -16.66 21.08
C VAL A 66 -6.56 -15.65 20.37
N GLY A 67 -6.76 -15.77 19.06
CA GLY A 67 -7.66 -14.89 18.31
C GLY A 67 -9.11 -14.94 18.82
N HIS A 68 -9.60 -16.12 19.21
CA HIS A 68 -10.93 -16.24 19.82
C HIS A 68 -11.01 -15.54 21.18
N LEU A 69 -10.01 -15.75 22.06
CA LEU A 69 -9.96 -15.08 23.37
C LEU A 69 -9.90 -13.56 23.23
N MET A 70 -9.13 -13.05 22.26
CA MET A 70 -9.05 -11.60 21.99
C MET A 70 -10.41 -11.04 21.55
N ASN A 71 -11.10 -11.73 20.65
CA ASN A 71 -12.42 -11.32 20.18
C ASN A 71 -13.47 -11.31 21.30
N GLU A 72 -13.50 -12.35 22.13
CA GLU A 72 -14.42 -12.45 23.28
C GLU A 72 -14.15 -11.36 24.32
N LEU A 73 -12.86 -11.04 24.56
CA LEU A 73 -12.50 -9.97 25.47
C LEU A 73 -12.93 -8.60 24.93
N ARG A 74 -12.72 -8.34 23.64
CA ARG A 74 -13.19 -7.12 22.94
C ARG A 74 -14.70 -6.95 23.04
N GLN A 75 -15.46 -8.04 22.87
CA GLN A 75 -16.92 -8.01 22.97
C GLN A 75 -17.43 -7.80 24.41
N THR A 76 -16.67 -8.27 25.41
CA THR A 76 -17.08 -8.19 26.81
C THR A 76 -16.74 -6.83 27.44
N HIS A 77 -15.66 -6.19 26.99
CA HIS A 77 -15.18 -4.91 27.50
C HIS A 77 -15.26 -3.87 26.38
N ASN A 78 -16.40 -3.18 26.27
CA ASN A 78 -16.67 -2.13 25.29
C ASN A 78 -15.64 -0.99 25.39
N GLU A 79 -14.64 -0.98 24.49
CA GLU A 79 -13.71 0.13 24.21
C GLU A 79 -12.70 0.52 25.31
N GLU A 80 -12.83 0.05 26.55
CA GLU A 80 -11.87 0.39 27.64
C GLU A 80 -10.50 -0.29 27.51
N VAL A 81 -10.40 -1.38 26.74
CA VAL A 81 -9.16 -2.13 26.57
C VAL A 81 -8.60 -1.87 25.18
N GLN A 82 -7.58 -1.01 25.08
CA GLN A 82 -6.82 -0.80 23.84
C GLN A 82 -5.84 -1.96 23.63
N PHE A 83 -5.83 -2.54 22.43
CA PHE A 83 -4.99 -3.69 22.04
C PHE A 83 -3.96 -3.26 20.97
N ASP A 84 -2.67 -3.56 21.18
CA ASP A 84 -1.51 -3.42 20.28
C ASP A 84 -1.25 -4.63 19.34
N ASP A 85 -2.11 -5.64 19.21
CA ASP A 85 -1.96 -6.84 18.33
C ASP A 85 -0.67 -7.71 18.49
N ASP A 86 0.56 -7.18 18.43
CA ASP A 86 1.81 -7.95 18.54
C ASP A 86 2.15 -8.26 20.01
N ARG A 87 2.12 -7.25 20.89
CA ARG A 87 2.41 -7.44 22.33
C ARG A 87 1.33 -8.28 23.02
N GLU A 88 0.10 -8.16 22.58
CA GLU A 88 -1.08 -8.83 23.12
C GLU A 88 -1.06 -10.31 22.78
N ASN A 89 -0.63 -10.69 21.57
CA ASN A 89 -0.54 -12.09 21.20
C ASN A 89 0.36 -12.86 22.18
N ASP A 90 1.47 -12.27 22.59
CA ASP A 90 2.35 -12.84 23.61
C ASP A 90 1.67 -12.91 24.97
N ILE A 91 0.96 -11.86 25.40
CA ILE A 91 0.24 -11.83 26.68
C ILE A 91 -0.84 -12.92 26.73
N PHE A 92 -1.67 -12.98 25.71
CA PHE A 92 -2.74 -13.98 25.59
C PHE A 92 -2.16 -15.40 25.50
N THR A 93 -1.04 -15.58 24.79
CA THR A 93 -0.36 -16.87 24.76
C THR A 93 0.15 -17.25 26.15
N ILE A 94 0.79 -16.34 26.90
CA ILE A 94 1.29 -16.62 28.25
C ILE A 94 0.15 -17.02 29.20
N VAL A 95 -0.96 -16.29 29.18
CA VAL A 95 -2.14 -16.59 30.00
C VAL A 95 -2.79 -17.92 29.58
N LEU A 96 -2.87 -18.21 28.28
CA LEU A 96 -3.36 -19.49 27.76
C LEU A 96 -2.50 -20.67 28.25
N TYR A 97 -1.18 -20.55 28.18
CA TYR A 97 -0.27 -21.60 28.64
C TYR A 97 -0.31 -21.78 30.16
N TRP A 98 -0.44 -20.70 30.93
CA TRP A 98 -0.71 -20.80 32.36
C TRP A 98 -2.02 -21.55 32.62
N TYR A 99 -3.10 -21.14 31.95
CA TYR A 99 -4.43 -21.76 32.10
C TYR A 99 -4.40 -23.24 31.77
N LEU A 100 -3.70 -23.67 30.70
CA LEU A 100 -3.71 -25.06 30.25
C LEU A 100 -2.76 -25.96 31.02
N LYS A 101 -1.55 -25.47 31.35
CA LYS A 101 -0.44 -26.33 31.78
C LYS A 101 0.02 -26.08 33.21
N ASP A 102 -0.23 -24.90 33.78
CA ASP A 102 0.23 -24.62 35.13
C ASP A 102 -0.71 -25.29 36.17
N SER A 103 -0.10 -25.84 37.23
CA SER A 103 -0.84 -26.47 38.33
C SER A 103 -1.61 -25.45 39.16
N SER A 104 -1.16 -24.19 39.21
CA SER A 104 -1.87 -23.11 39.91
C SER A 104 -3.22 -22.79 39.25
N ALA A 105 -3.41 -23.06 37.96
CA ALA A 105 -4.69 -22.91 37.28
C ALA A 105 -5.58 -24.19 37.32
N LYS A 106 -5.17 -25.25 38.02
CA LYS A 106 -5.90 -26.53 38.03
C LYS A 106 -7.33 -26.39 38.56
N PHE A 107 -7.52 -25.64 39.64
CA PHE A 107 -8.83 -25.43 40.26
C PHE A 107 -9.81 -24.71 39.31
N LEU A 108 -9.29 -23.81 38.49
CA LEU A 108 -10.04 -23.08 37.45
C LEU A 108 -10.57 -24.05 36.40
N ARG A 109 -9.71 -24.95 35.90
CA ARG A 109 -10.09 -25.99 34.93
C ARG A 109 -11.10 -26.97 35.51
N GLU A 110 -10.93 -27.41 36.76
CA GLU A 110 -11.84 -28.33 37.43
C GLU A 110 -13.24 -27.73 37.63
N ARG A 111 -13.32 -26.46 38.04
CA ARG A 111 -14.60 -25.76 38.15
C ARG A 111 -15.29 -25.60 36.80
N GLN A 112 -14.56 -25.21 35.76
CA GLN A 112 -15.17 -25.05 34.44
C GLN A 112 -15.63 -26.37 33.84
N ARG A 113 -14.89 -27.46 34.07
CA ARG A 113 -15.33 -28.81 33.71
C ARG A 113 -16.64 -29.19 34.41
N ALA A 114 -16.79 -28.83 35.68
CA ALA A 114 -18.03 -29.05 36.42
C ALA A 114 -19.20 -28.23 35.86
N ARG A 115 -18.97 -26.98 35.42
CA ARG A 115 -20.00 -26.14 34.77
C ARG A 115 -20.40 -26.63 33.37
N HIS A 116 -19.42 -27.06 32.57
CA HIS A 116 -19.68 -27.59 31.22
C HIS A 116 -20.55 -28.85 31.24
N ASN A 117 -20.42 -29.70 32.27
CA ASN A 117 -21.30 -30.85 32.47
C ASN A 117 -22.77 -30.47 32.78
N VAL A 118 -23.05 -29.20 33.10
CA VAL A 118 -24.40 -28.67 33.34
C VAL A 118 -24.95 -27.92 32.12
N TRP A 119 -24.07 -27.32 31.30
CA TRP A 119 -24.41 -26.49 30.14
C TRP A 119 -23.89 -27.14 28.85
N SER A 120 -24.47 -28.26 28.42
CA SER A 120 -24.07 -28.90 27.16
C SER A 120 -24.91 -28.39 25.99
N THR A 121 -24.52 -27.27 25.35
CA THR A 121 -24.55 -27.14 23.87
C THR A 121 -23.84 -25.88 23.35
N ALA A 122 -23.14 -26.07 22.24
CA ALA A 122 -22.68 -25.08 21.25
C ALA A 122 -21.53 -24.13 21.66
N LEU A 123 -20.29 -24.54 21.37
CA LEU A 123 -19.23 -23.60 20.94
C LEU A 123 -18.05 -24.30 20.21
N PHE A 124 -17.92 -25.63 20.25
CA PHE A 124 -16.78 -26.34 19.62
C PHE A 124 -17.12 -27.60 18.80
N SER A 125 -18.29 -27.67 18.17
CA SER A 125 -18.63 -28.79 17.25
C SER A 125 -17.82 -28.78 15.94
N GLY A 126 -17.03 -27.74 15.65
CA GLY A 126 -16.25 -27.60 14.42
C GLY A 126 -14.87 -28.28 14.41
N PHE A 127 -14.40 -28.81 15.54
CA PHE A 127 -13.11 -29.52 15.63
C PHE A 127 -13.34 -31.00 15.94
N GLU A 128 -13.63 -31.81 14.92
CA GLU A 128 -13.71 -33.26 15.07
C GLU A 128 -12.34 -33.85 15.46
N ARG A 129 -12.32 -34.56 16.60
CA ARG A 129 -11.21 -35.41 17.06
C ARG A 129 -11.00 -36.54 16.06
N ARG A 130 -9.90 -36.51 15.29
CA ARG A 130 -9.36 -37.71 14.68
C ARG A 130 -8.26 -38.32 15.55
N SER A 131 -8.49 -39.58 15.90
CA SER A 131 -7.52 -40.60 16.33
C SER A 131 -7.22 -40.72 17.82
N THR A 132 -7.98 -41.60 18.48
CA THR A 132 -7.56 -42.38 19.63
C THR A 132 -6.78 -43.62 19.17
N ARG A 133 -5.45 -43.64 19.35
CA ARG A 133 -4.72 -44.90 19.54
C ARG A 133 -3.67 -44.77 20.65
N SER A 134 -3.99 -45.48 21.73
CA SER A 134 -3.16 -45.85 22.87
C SER A 134 -1.84 -46.47 22.47
N ILE A 135 -0.72 -45.99 23.04
CA ILE A 135 0.49 -46.78 23.34
C ILE A 135 1.05 -46.33 24.70
N ALA A 136 1.48 -47.32 25.47
CA ALA A 136 1.75 -47.30 26.91
C ALA A 136 3.13 -46.75 27.33
N HIS A 137 3.21 -46.50 28.65
CA HIS A 137 4.36 -46.15 29.49
C HIS A 137 5.74 -46.75 29.16
N THR A 138 6.79 -45.97 29.42
CA THR A 138 7.93 -46.34 30.31
C THR A 138 8.68 -45.11 30.84
N ASN A 139 9.12 -45.22 32.10
CA ASN A 139 9.92 -44.26 32.90
C ASN A 139 11.45 -44.44 32.70
N GLU A 140 12.22 -43.52 33.30
CA GLU A 140 13.62 -43.58 33.83
C GLU A 140 14.64 -42.62 33.16
N ARG A 141 15.12 -41.58 33.89
CA ARG A 141 16.43 -41.42 34.61
C ARG A 141 17.65 -41.36 33.65
N ALA A 142 18.69 -40.53 33.79
CA ALA A 142 19.13 -39.44 34.66
C ALA A 142 20.48 -38.89 34.09
N LEU A 143 20.91 -37.68 34.51
CA LEU A 143 22.32 -37.16 34.55
C LEU A 143 23.00 -36.88 33.18
N GLU A 144 23.72 -35.79 32.86
CA GLU A 144 24.61 -34.89 33.62
C GLU A 144 25.04 -33.63 32.78
N TYR A 145 25.32 -32.53 33.50
CA TYR A 145 26.27 -31.41 33.33
C TYR A 145 26.28 -30.32 32.21
N CYS A 146 26.36 -29.07 32.74
CA CYS A 146 26.95 -27.77 32.28
C CYS A 146 26.15 -26.86 31.30
N SER A 147 25.45 -25.79 31.74
CA SER A 147 25.84 -24.41 32.20
C SER A 147 25.68 -23.32 31.10
N PRO A 148 25.55 -21.98 31.40
CA PRO A 148 24.26 -21.27 31.26
C PRO A 148 24.27 -19.87 30.58
N ASN A 149 23.04 -19.38 30.30
CA ASN A 149 22.50 -18.00 30.29
C ASN A 149 22.93 -16.91 29.27
N SER A 150 21.92 -16.26 28.67
CA SER A 150 21.77 -14.79 28.71
C SER A 150 20.29 -14.33 28.52
N PHE A 151 19.68 -13.79 29.58
CA PHE A 151 18.57 -12.84 29.59
C PHE A 151 18.67 -12.03 30.91
N TYR A 152 18.36 -10.72 30.84
CA TYR A 152 18.25 -9.68 31.90
C TYR A 152 19.15 -9.75 33.16
N GLY A 153 19.80 -8.63 33.46
CA GLY A 153 20.50 -8.44 34.74
C GLY A 153 19.55 -8.43 35.93
N GLU A 154 19.94 -9.13 37.01
CA GLU A 154 19.45 -8.92 38.37
C GLU A 154 20.61 -8.88 39.37
N ARG A 155 20.41 -8.08 40.43
CA ARG A 155 21.31 -7.87 41.58
C ARG A 155 21.40 -9.12 42.48
N ASP A 156 22.47 -9.14 43.28
CA ASP A 156 22.83 -10.19 44.25
C ASP A 156 21.77 -10.40 45.36
N PRO A 157 21.32 -11.65 45.63
CA PRO A 157 20.35 -11.97 46.67
C PRO A 157 20.87 -12.02 48.13
N GLN A 158 22.16 -11.82 48.43
CA GLN A 158 22.71 -12.21 49.76
C GLN A 158 22.93 -11.13 50.82
N THR A 159 22.78 -9.83 50.57
CA THR A 159 23.07 -8.81 51.61
C THR A 159 21.98 -7.76 51.80
N GLY A 160 20.70 -8.14 51.75
CA GLY A 160 19.59 -7.24 52.03
C GLY A 160 19.74 -6.46 53.34
N ILE A 161 20.32 -5.26 53.29
CA ILE A 161 20.45 -4.32 54.40
C ILE A 161 20.29 -2.90 53.84
N LEU A 162 19.21 -2.25 54.27
CA LEU A 162 19.03 -0.81 54.29
C LEU A 162 19.83 -0.22 55.47
N SER A 163 20.44 0.96 55.28
CA SER A 163 20.66 1.91 56.35
C SER A 163 20.11 3.28 55.96
N GLN A 164 19.34 3.84 56.88
CA GLN A 164 18.54 5.06 56.83
C GLN A 164 19.31 6.32 57.32
N LEU A 165 18.55 7.43 57.40
CA LEU A 165 18.68 8.72 58.14
C LEU A 165 19.34 9.89 57.37
N TYR A 166 18.83 11.14 57.34
CA TYR A 166 17.71 11.85 58.02
C TYR A 166 17.35 13.17 57.26
N ASP A 167 16.07 13.59 57.34
CA ASP A 167 15.46 14.94 57.66
C ASP A 167 16.14 16.28 57.27
N TYR A 168 15.51 17.45 57.11
CA TYR A 168 14.16 18.09 57.24
C TYR A 168 14.23 19.31 56.25
N SER A 169 13.18 19.90 55.68
CA SER A 169 12.24 20.81 56.35
C SER A 169 11.13 21.30 55.39
N ASP A 170 9.99 21.60 56.01
CA ASP A 170 8.77 22.26 55.52
C ASP A 170 8.98 23.54 54.68
N ASP A 171 8.03 23.85 53.79
CA ASP A 171 7.22 25.07 53.97
C ASP A 171 5.94 25.10 53.10
N GLU A 172 4.94 25.77 53.65
CA GLU A 172 3.54 25.88 53.24
C GLU A 172 3.30 26.71 51.96
N GLY A 173 2.13 26.56 51.33
CA GLY A 173 1.62 27.58 50.39
C GLY A 173 0.55 27.16 49.38
N GLN A 174 -0.67 26.89 49.84
CA GLN A 174 -1.89 27.33 49.13
C GLN A 174 -2.17 28.79 49.59
N PRO A 175 -2.93 29.67 48.88
CA PRO A 175 -4.28 29.33 48.38
C PRO A 175 -4.87 30.18 47.21
N THR A 176 -6.15 29.89 46.91
CA THR A 176 -7.20 30.75 46.28
C THR A 176 -7.02 31.13 44.80
N GLY A 177 -8.03 31.19 43.94
CA GLY A 177 -9.49 31.29 44.02
C GLY A 177 -9.98 32.10 42.80
N LEU A 178 -11.31 32.14 42.59
CA LEU A 178 -12.09 32.93 41.60
C LEU A 178 -12.55 32.20 40.31
N ASP A 179 -13.74 31.59 40.42
CA ASP A 179 -15.04 32.06 39.88
C ASP A 179 -15.17 32.63 38.46
N ASP A 180 -16.31 32.23 37.87
CA ASP A 180 -17.23 33.00 37.02
C ASP A 180 -17.11 32.97 35.47
N ASP A 181 -17.97 32.12 34.88
CA ASP A 181 -19.25 32.52 34.24
C ASP A 181 -19.45 32.31 32.73
N CYS A 182 -20.71 31.91 32.46
CA CYS A 182 -21.50 31.63 31.26
C CYS A 182 -21.03 31.99 29.84
N GLY A 183 -21.40 31.12 28.89
CA GLY A 183 -21.38 31.46 27.46
C GLY A 183 -21.95 30.39 26.52
N ASP A 184 -23.24 30.09 26.65
CA ASP A 184 -24.03 29.25 25.74
C ASP A 184 -24.18 29.95 24.36
N ARG A 185 -23.68 29.33 23.27
CA ARG A 185 -24.03 29.69 21.88
C ARG A 185 -24.01 28.47 20.96
N SER A 186 -25.22 28.07 20.58
CA SER A 186 -25.54 27.25 19.42
C SER A 186 -25.06 27.89 18.11
N ALA A 187 -24.37 27.11 17.27
CA ALA A 187 -24.19 27.39 15.85
C ALA A 187 -24.43 26.11 15.05
N GLU A 188 -25.56 26.06 14.36
CA GLU A 188 -25.78 25.21 13.20
C GLU A 188 -24.94 25.76 12.05
N GLU A 189 -24.02 24.96 11.49
CA GLU A 189 -23.33 25.31 10.25
C GLU A 189 -23.42 24.18 9.20
N ASP A 190 -23.86 24.65 8.03
CA ASP A 190 -23.80 24.11 6.68
C ASP A 190 -22.99 22.82 6.42
N ARG A 191 -23.74 21.76 6.05
CA ARG A 191 -23.20 20.48 5.55
C ARG A 191 -23.22 20.32 4.03
N SER A 192 -23.61 21.34 3.25
CA SER A 192 -23.91 21.15 1.82
C SER A 192 -22.77 21.50 0.84
N GLU A 193 -21.68 22.15 1.28
CA GLU A 193 -20.55 22.51 0.41
C GLU A 193 -19.33 21.56 0.52
N ILE A 194 -19.32 20.66 1.51
CA ILE A 194 -18.18 19.74 1.77
C ILE A 194 -18.27 18.45 0.93
N GLU A 195 -19.45 18.04 0.47
CA GLU A 195 -19.61 16.81 -0.33
C GLU A 195 -19.08 16.93 -1.78
N GLY A 196 -18.98 18.14 -2.32
CA GLY A 196 -18.49 18.37 -3.69
C GLY A 196 -16.97 18.21 -3.86
N SER A 197 -16.16 18.60 -2.86
CA SER A 197 -14.69 18.51 -2.95
C SER A 197 -14.17 17.10 -2.63
N MET A 198 -14.87 16.34 -1.78
CA MET A 198 -14.50 14.96 -1.45
C MET A 198 -14.64 13.99 -2.65
N GLN A 199 -15.52 14.28 -3.61
CA GLN A 199 -15.74 13.42 -4.78
C GLN A 199 -14.68 13.57 -5.88
N GLU A 200 -14.04 14.73 -6.02
CA GLU A 200 -12.97 14.94 -7.02
C GLU A 200 -11.66 14.25 -6.58
N GLU A 201 -11.39 14.23 -5.28
CA GLU A 201 -10.18 13.66 -4.64
C GLU A 201 -10.16 12.11 -4.58
N LEU A 202 -11.33 11.46 -4.51
CA LEU A 202 -11.42 9.99 -4.57
C LEU A 202 -10.98 9.41 -5.93
N SER A 203 -11.08 10.19 -7.02
CA SER A 203 -10.61 9.77 -8.34
C SER A 203 -9.08 9.85 -8.48
N GLU A 204 -8.43 10.78 -7.77
CA GLU A 204 -6.97 10.93 -7.74
C GLU A 204 -6.28 9.80 -6.95
N MET A 205 -7.01 9.11 -6.07
CA MET A 205 -6.51 8.00 -5.26
C MET A 205 -6.16 6.75 -6.09
N TYR A 206 -6.75 6.58 -7.28
CA TYR A 206 -6.69 5.32 -8.04
C TYR A 206 -6.15 5.42 -9.48
N LEU A 207 -5.73 6.60 -9.99
CA LEU A 207 -5.32 6.75 -11.40
C LEU A 207 -4.10 7.67 -11.65
N PRO A 208 -3.42 7.49 -12.82
CA PRO A 208 -2.21 8.22 -13.20
C PRO A 208 -2.44 9.72 -13.37
N TYR A 209 -1.58 10.54 -12.77
CA TYR A 209 -1.39 11.91 -13.23
C TYR A 209 -0.89 11.91 -14.68
N VAL A 210 -1.59 12.62 -15.57
CA VAL A 210 -1.08 13.04 -16.88
C VAL A 210 -0.43 14.40 -16.67
N GLU A 211 0.90 14.44 -16.63
CA GLU A 211 1.62 15.72 -16.64
C GLU A 211 1.34 16.47 -17.95
N LYS A 212 1.02 17.77 -17.84
CA LYS A 212 1.00 18.70 -18.97
C LYS A 212 2.42 18.74 -19.58
N PRO A 213 2.57 18.82 -20.92
CA PRO A 213 3.89 18.87 -21.53
C PRO A 213 4.68 20.07 -21.01
N MET A 214 5.87 19.81 -20.46
CA MET A 214 6.90 20.81 -20.17
C MET A 214 7.16 21.62 -21.45
N LYS A 215 7.03 22.94 -21.34
CA LYS A 215 7.56 23.85 -22.36
C LYS A 215 9.07 23.80 -22.27
N TYR A 216 9.72 23.44 -23.38
CA TYR A 216 11.13 23.71 -23.57
C TYR A 216 11.28 25.19 -23.88
N ASP A 217 11.90 25.95 -22.97
CA ASP A 217 12.40 27.28 -23.29
C ASP A 217 13.69 27.11 -24.10
N GLN A 218 13.66 27.54 -25.36
CA GLN A 218 14.88 27.82 -26.12
C GLN A 218 15.32 29.26 -25.84
N PRO A 219 16.64 29.52 -25.77
CA PRO A 219 17.17 30.84 -25.52
C PRO A 219 17.11 31.68 -26.82
N SER A 220 16.56 32.88 -26.73
CA SER A 220 16.73 33.90 -27.77
C SER A 220 17.47 35.10 -27.17
N ASP A 221 18.59 35.41 -27.79
CA ASP A 221 19.44 36.56 -27.52
C ASP A 221 18.70 37.91 -27.71
N SER A 222 19.11 38.85 -26.87
CA SER A 222 18.94 40.32 -26.78
C SER A 222 19.04 41.14 -28.10
N PRO A 223 18.92 42.50 -28.11
CA PRO A 223 18.36 43.48 -27.13
C PRO A 223 17.52 44.63 -27.78
N ASP A 224 17.19 45.63 -26.94
CA ASP A 224 16.87 47.05 -27.23
C ASP A 224 15.39 47.48 -27.35
N GLY A 225 15.04 48.54 -26.61
CA GLY A 225 13.88 49.39 -26.91
C GLY A 225 13.22 50.08 -25.72
N GLU A 226 13.70 51.27 -25.37
CA GLU A 226 13.08 52.26 -24.47
C GLU A 226 11.63 52.62 -24.86
N GLY A 227 10.78 53.00 -23.89
CA GLY A 227 9.46 53.57 -24.21
C GLY A 227 8.58 53.97 -23.01
N LYS A 228 8.62 55.27 -22.69
CA LYS A 228 7.88 56.04 -21.68
C LYS A 228 6.36 55.80 -21.53
N ALA A 229 5.93 55.87 -20.26
CA ALA A 229 4.80 56.61 -19.65
C ALA A 229 3.52 56.93 -20.44
N ALA A 230 2.36 56.57 -19.85
CA ALA A 230 1.21 57.46 -19.70
C ALA A 230 0.26 56.95 -18.58
N ASN A 231 -0.11 57.87 -17.68
CA ASN A 231 -1.22 57.78 -16.74
C ASN A 231 -2.55 57.57 -17.46
N LEU A 232 -3.54 56.99 -16.77
CA LEU A 232 -4.92 57.49 -16.75
C LEU A 232 -5.69 56.85 -15.58
N ASP A 233 -6.20 57.73 -14.72
CA ASP A 233 -7.25 57.48 -13.72
C ASP A 233 -8.56 57.06 -14.40
N ASN A 234 -9.35 56.19 -13.76
CA ASN A 234 -10.69 56.48 -13.24
C ASN A 234 -11.59 55.25 -13.04
N ASP A 235 -12.39 55.39 -11.99
CA ASP A 235 -13.75 54.89 -11.79
C ASP A 235 -13.98 53.43 -11.40
N SER A 236 -14.02 53.26 -10.07
CA SER A 236 -14.84 52.33 -9.32
C SER A 236 -16.34 52.51 -9.65
N GLY A 237 -16.93 51.50 -10.28
CA GLY A 237 -18.37 51.35 -10.43
C GLY A 237 -18.83 50.01 -9.87
N ASP A 238 -19.41 50.04 -8.66
CA ASP A 238 -20.18 48.96 -8.06
C ASP A 238 -21.40 48.63 -8.93
N ILE A 239 -21.50 47.39 -9.40
CA ILE A 239 -22.76 46.81 -9.87
C ILE A 239 -22.97 45.45 -9.19
N SER A 240 -23.90 45.47 -8.23
CA SER A 240 -24.52 44.31 -7.62
C SER A 240 -25.21 43.45 -8.68
N ALA A 241 -24.73 42.22 -8.89
CA ALA A 241 -25.40 41.20 -9.67
C ALA A 241 -26.32 40.37 -8.76
N LYS A 242 -27.62 40.47 -9.01
CA LYS A 242 -28.66 39.56 -8.51
C LYS A 242 -28.41 38.15 -9.05
N GLY A 243 -28.50 37.15 -8.18
CA GLY A 243 -28.43 35.75 -8.56
C GLY A 243 -29.71 35.31 -9.27
N ASP A 244 -29.57 34.86 -10.51
CA ASP A 244 -30.57 34.05 -11.21
C ASP A 244 -30.21 32.58 -11.03
N LYS A 245 -31.07 31.84 -10.33
CA LYS A 245 -31.06 30.37 -10.30
C LYS A 245 -31.59 29.87 -11.65
N SER A 246 -30.73 29.27 -12.46
CA SER A 246 -31.15 28.57 -13.66
C SER A 246 -31.73 27.20 -13.27
N GLU A 247 -33.04 27.04 -13.46
CA GLU A 247 -33.70 25.74 -13.41
C GLU A 247 -33.21 24.89 -14.59
N THR A 248 -32.54 23.78 -14.29
CA THR A 248 -32.14 22.80 -15.31
C THR A 248 -33.32 21.88 -15.59
N GLU A 249 -34.03 22.11 -16.70
CA GLU A 249 -35.05 21.17 -17.20
C GLU A 249 -34.38 19.83 -17.57
N ASN A 250 -34.63 18.81 -16.74
CA ASN A 250 -34.21 17.43 -16.99
C ASN A 250 -35.33 16.65 -17.67
N LEU A 251 -35.18 16.38 -18.96
CA LEU A 251 -36.11 15.52 -19.70
C LEU A 251 -35.97 14.07 -19.24
N SER A 252 -37.12 13.41 -19.04
CA SER A 252 -37.22 12.00 -18.68
C SER A 252 -36.75 11.07 -19.81
N GLN A 253 -36.44 9.81 -19.47
CA GLN A 253 -36.04 8.79 -20.45
C GLN A 253 -37.13 8.55 -21.51
N GLU A 254 -38.40 8.66 -21.10
CA GLU A 254 -39.55 8.52 -21.98
C GLU A 254 -39.63 9.67 -23.00
N GLU A 255 -39.35 10.91 -22.58
CA GLU A 255 -39.35 12.10 -23.45
C GLU A 255 -38.19 12.08 -24.46
N LEU A 256 -36.99 11.65 -24.02
CA LEU A 256 -35.86 11.46 -24.92
C LEU A 256 -36.11 10.36 -25.96
N SER A 257 -36.79 9.27 -25.57
CA SER A 257 -37.20 8.21 -26.49
C SER A 257 -38.25 8.71 -27.51
N LYS A 258 -39.15 9.60 -27.09
CA LYS A 258 -40.16 10.22 -27.97
C LYS A 258 -39.55 11.17 -29.00
N MET A 259 -38.50 11.91 -28.64
CA MET A 259 -37.76 12.76 -29.59
C MET A 259 -36.98 11.97 -30.65
N TYR A 260 -36.74 10.68 -30.43
CA TYR A 260 -36.01 9.82 -31.36
C TYR A 260 -36.88 9.27 -32.49
N LEU A 261 -38.17 9.03 -32.23
CA LEU A 261 -39.14 8.45 -33.17
C LEU A 261 -39.22 9.12 -34.56
N PRO A 262 -39.10 10.46 -34.72
CA PRO A 262 -39.17 11.11 -36.03
C PRO A 262 -38.02 10.75 -36.99
N TYR A 263 -36.91 10.18 -36.51
CA TYR A 263 -35.76 9.82 -37.34
C TYR A 263 -35.82 8.37 -37.89
N VAL A 264 -36.87 7.60 -37.56
CA VAL A 264 -36.98 6.16 -37.85
C VAL A 264 -37.70 5.86 -39.17
N GLU A 265 -38.41 6.82 -39.76
CA GLU A 265 -39.39 6.56 -40.84
C GLU A 265 -38.84 6.54 -42.28
N ASN A 266 -37.53 6.64 -42.53
CA ASN A 266 -36.98 6.50 -43.89
C ASN A 266 -36.09 5.25 -44.05
N PRO A 267 -36.61 4.14 -44.62
CA PRO A 267 -35.80 2.96 -44.88
C PRO A 267 -34.95 3.12 -46.15
N MET A 268 -33.61 3.13 -45.99
CA MET A 268 -32.68 2.77 -47.07
C MET A 268 -32.79 1.27 -47.35
N LYS A 269 -33.06 0.90 -48.60
CA LYS A 269 -33.08 -0.48 -49.11
C LYS A 269 -31.65 -1.00 -49.30
N TYR A 270 -31.39 -2.22 -48.85
CA TYR A 270 -30.24 -3.03 -49.29
C TYR A 270 -30.72 -4.45 -49.62
N ASP A 271 -30.20 -4.95 -50.75
CA ASP A 271 -30.47 -6.26 -51.32
C ASP A 271 -29.73 -7.37 -50.56
N GLN A 272 -30.39 -8.52 -50.37
CA GLN A 272 -29.78 -9.76 -49.89
C GLN A 272 -29.25 -10.61 -51.06
N PRO A 273 -28.19 -11.42 -50.84
CA PRO A 273 -27.98 -12.64 -51.61
C PRO A 273 -28.03 -13.91 -50.75
N SER A 274 -28.98 -14.77 -51.15
CA SER A 274 -29.03 -16.24 -51.25
C SER A 274 -28.02 -17.16 -50.54
N ASP A 275 -28.61 -18.13 -49.84
CA ASP A 275 -28.09 -19.42 -49.35
C ASP A 275 -27.57 -20.38 -50.43
N SER A 276 -26.65 -21.28 -50.03
CA SER A 276 -26.57 -22.69 -50.46
C SER A 276 -25.33 -23.42 -49.89
N PRO A 277 -25.36 -24.77 -49.75
CA PRO A 277 -24.92 -25.43 -48.51
C PRO A 277 -23.97 -26.65 -48.68
N ASP A 278 -23.73 -27.32 -47.54
CA ASP A 278 -23.35 -28.74 -47.34
C ASP A 278 -21.87 -29.18 -47.38
N GLY A 279 -21.50 -30.00 -46.39
CA GLY A 279 -20.27 -30.79 -46.37
C GLY A 279 -19.95 -31.47 -45.04
N GLU A 280 -20.59 -32.61 -44.77
CA GLU A 280 -20.37 -33.53 -43.64
C GLU A 280 -18.99 -34.23 -43.64
N GLY A 281 -18.54 -34.71 -42.46
CA GLY A 281 -17.99 -36.08 -42.37
C GLY A 281 -16.76 -36.39 -41.49
N GLN A 282 -17.00 -37.15 -40.40
CA GLN A 282 -16.19 -38.25 -39.78
C GLN A 282 -14.91 -37.88 -39.00
N VAL A 283 -14.71 -38.17 -37.69
CA VAL A 283 -14.86 -39.34 -36.76
C VAL A 283 -13.72 -40.37 -36.79
N ALA A 284 -13.22 -40.69 -35.57
CA ALA A 284 -12.51 -41.89 -35.06
C ALA A 284 -11.04 -41.62 -34.63
N ASN A 285 -10.68 -41.57 -33.34
CA ASN A 285 -10.56 -42.62 -32.30
C ASN A 285 -9.06 -42.92 -32.00
N LEU A 286 -8.63 -42.76 -30.73
CA LEU A 286 -8.17 -43.83 -29.80
C LEU A 286 -6.76 -44.38 -30.17
N ASP A 287 -5.76 -44.54 -29.29
CA ASP A 287 -5.75 -45.10 -27.94
C ASP A 287 -4.30 -45.01 -27.37
N ASN A 288 -4.18 -44.98 -26.02
CA ASN A 288 -3.29 -45.78 -25.14
C ASN A 288 -1.82 -46.12 -25.52
N ASP A 289 -0.84 -46.32 -24.63
CA ASP A 289 -0.83 -46.70 -23.21
C ASP A 289 0.61 -46.66 -22.61
N SER A 290 0.68 -46.68 -21.27
CA SER A 290 1.62 -47.48 -20.40
C SER A 290 3.16 -47.32 -20.54
N SER A 291 3.88 -46.82 -19.52
CA SER A 291 4.51 -47.52 -18.36
C SER A 291 5.82 -48.27 -18.67
N ASP A 292 6.92 -48.01 -17.94
CA ASP A 292 7.41 -48.95 -16.92
C ASP A 292 8.64 -48.49 -16.13
N ILE A 293 8.72 -49.06 -14.93
CA ILE A 293 9.67 -48.86 -13.83
C ILE A 293 10.79 -49.91 -13.91
N SER A 294 12.02 -49.57 -13.54
CA SER A 294 12.90 -50.56 -12.87
C SER A 294 13.90 -49.90 -11.93
N ALA A 295 14.07 -50.54 -10.77
CA ALA A 295 14.96 -50.20 -9.68
C ALA A 295 16.23 -51.07 -9.70
N LYS A 296 17.32 -50.61 -9.08
CA LYS A 296 18.26 -51.46 -8.32
C LYS A 296 19.17 -50.66 -7.38
N GLU A 297 19.37 -51.27 -6.20
CA GLU A 297 20.24 -51.00 -5.05
C GLU A 297 21.72 -50.85 -5.47
N GLY A 298 22.69 -50.26 -4.75
CA GLY A 298 22.82 -49.78 -3.37
C GLY A 298 24.27 -50.05 -2.91
N LYS A 299 24.98 -49.05 -2.36
CA LYS A 299 26.04 -49.19 -1.33
C LYS A 299 26.66 -47.84 -0.91
N SER A 300 27.11 -47.84 0.33
CA SER A 300 27.56 -46.79 1.25
C SER A 300 28.92 -46.15 0.93
N GLU A 301 29.08 -44.88 1.28
CA GLU A 301 30.05 -44.36 2.28
C GLU A 301 29.95 -42.82 2.38
N THR A 302 30.40 -42.29 3.51
CA THR A 302 30.18 -40.94 4.02
C THR A 302 31.14 -39.93 3.37
N GLU A 303 30.65 -39.09 2.46
CA GLU A 303 31.38 -37.92 1.95
C GLU A 303 30.50 -36.66 1.95
N MET A 304 31.12 -35.52 2.24
CA MET A 304 30.51 -34.19 2.11
C MET A 304 30.05 -33.96 0.66
N PRO A 305 28.86 -33.37 0.43
CA PRO A 305 28.34 -33.18 -0.92
C PRO A 305 29.26 -32.28 -1.74
N SER A 306 29.60 -32.72 -2.95
CA SER A 306 30.42 -31.94 -3.87
C SER A 306 29.69 -30.66 -4.29
N GLN A 307 30.45 -29.66 -4.72
CA GLN A 307 29.91 -28.38 -5.21
C GLN A 307 28.90 -28.58 -6.35
N GLU A 308 29.05 -29.66 -7.14
CA GLU A 308 28.15 -30.05 -8.22
C GLU A 308 26.83 -30.69 -7.71
N GLU A 309 26.85 -31.38 -6.58
CA GLU A 309 25.65 -31.84 -5.88
C GLU A 309 24.90 -30.70 -5.18
N LEU A 310 25.61 -29.71 -4.62
CA LEU A 310 25.00 -28.48 -4.09
C LEU A 310 24.32 -27.70 -5.22
N LEU A 311 24.97 -27.57 -6.38
CA LEU A 311 24.40 -26.96 -7.58
C LEU A 311 23.18 -27.75 -8.09
N THR A 312 23.21 -29.08 -8.08
CA THR A 312 22.09 -29.92 -8.54
C THR A 312 20.90 -29.85 -7.56
N ARG A 313 21.14 -29.78 -6.25
CA ARG A 313 20.11 -29.58 -5.22
C ARG A 313 19.48 -28.18 -5.27
N TYR A 314 20.25 -27.14 -5.64
CA TYR A 314 19.72 -25.79 -5.89
C TYR A 314 18.93 -25.71 -7.20
N SER A 315 19.43 -26.34 -8.27
CA SER A 315 18.78 -26.39 -9.59
C SER A 315 17.45 -27.14 -9.57
N GLY A 316 17.32 -28.19 -8.75
CA GLY A 316 16.10 -28.97 -8.59
C GLY A 316 14.97 -28.23 -7.86
N ARG A 317 15.28 -27.22 -7.01
CA ARG A 317 14.27 -26.36 -6.35
C ARG A 317 13.81 -25.22 -7.25
N ALA A 318 14.71 -24.62 -8.04
CA ALA A 318 14.36 -23.61 -9.02
C ALA A 318 13.34 -24.12 -10.06
N ARG A 319 13.47 -25.38 -10.51
CA ARG A 319 12.54 -25.99 -11.48
C ARG A 319 11.11 -26.21 -10.96
N LYS A 320 10.86 -26.22 -9.65
CA LYS A 320 9.51 -26.35 -9.08
C LYS A 320 8.76 -25.02 -8.91
N GLN A 321 9.47 -23.88 -8.90
CA GLN A 321 8.85 -22.54 -8.90
C GLN A 321 8.63 -21.97 -10.31
N ILE A 322 9.32 -22.48 -11.33
CA ILE A 322 9.18 -22.04 -12.73
C ILE A 322 7.80 -22.38 -13.33
N LYS A 323 7.04 -23.34 -12.79
CA LYS A 323 5.81 -23.84 -13.44
C LYS A 323 4.57 -22.94 -13.32
N TYR A 324 4.61 -21.84 -12.56
CA TYR A 324 3.48 -20.90 -12.44
C TYR A 324 3.81 -19.42 -12.71
N GLY A 325 5.07 -19.05 -13.00
CA GLY A 325 5.48 -17.64 -13.05
C GLY A 325 6.02 -17.10 -14.38
N GLN A 326 6.18 -17.92 -15.41
CA GLN A 326 6.85 -17.49 -16.65
C GLN A 326 6.06 -17.89 -17.90
N ARG A 327 5.18 -16.99 -18.35
CA ARG A 327 4.92 -16.83 -19.78
C ARG A 327 5.49 -15.49 -20.21
N ALA A 328 6.61 -15.58 -20.93
CA ALA A 328 7.24 -14.59 -21.80
C ALA A 328 7.28 -13.12 -21.29
N ARG A 329 8.36 -12.78 -20.59
CA ARG A 329 8.87 -11.39 -20.56
C ARG A 329 9.57 -11.13 -21.91
N PRO A 330 9.24 -10.07 -22.65
CA PRO A 330 10.13 -9.61 -23.71
C PRO A 330 11.35 -8.95 -23.05
N ASP A 331 12.54 -9.47 -23.33
CA ASP A 331 13.83 -8.84 -23.00
C ASP A 331 13.94 -7.49 -23.73
N VAL A 332 13.39 -6.43 -23.15
CA VAL A 332 13.83 -5.07 -23.46
C VAL A 332 15.06 -4.82 -22.61
N ASN A 333 16.20 -5.35 -23.05
CA ASN A 333 17.53 -5.02 -22.54
C ASN A 333 17.84 -3.56 -22.90
N LEU A 334 17.25 -2.62 -22.16
CA LEU A 334 17.84 -1.29 -22.05
C LEU A 334 19.19 -1.47 -21.34
N PRO A 335 20.31 -1.03 -21.92
CA PRO A 335 21.60 -1.12 -21.27
C PRO A 335 21.50 -0.42 -19.91
N GLU A 336 21.73 -1.16 -18.83
CA GLU A 336 21.81 -0.59 -17.49
C GLU A 336 23.08 0.27 -17.44
N GLU A 337 22.92 1.59 -17.53
CA GLU A 337 24.04 2.49 -17.30
C GLU A 337 24.47 2.37 -15.83
N PRO A 338 25.77 2.17 -15.55
CA PRO A 338 26.26 2.18 -14.18
C PRO A 338 25.96 3.54 -13.53
N LEU A 339 25.63 3.52 -12.24
CA LEU A 339 25.36 4.75 -11.49
C LEU A 339 26.58 5.68 -11.59
N ARG A 340 26.33 6.95 -11.93
CA ARG A 340 27.38 7.97 -11.95
C ARG A 340 27.93 8.14 -10.54
N ASN A 341 29.23 8.30 -10.37
CA ASN A 341 29.79 8.51 -9.04
C ASN A 341 29.24 9.78 -8.38
N LEU A 342 29.03 9.72 -7.07
CA LEU A 342 28.56 10.83 -6.27
C LEU A 342 29.74 11.75 -5.93
N SER A 343 29.66 13.05 -6.26
CA SER A 343 30.73 14.01 -5.97
C SER A 343 30.17 15.42 -5.72
N LYS A 344 30.97 16.25 -5.04
CA LYS A 344 30.70 17.67 -4.78
C LYS A 344 29.45 17.91 -3.93
N ILE A 345 29.23 17.11 -2.90
CA ILE A 345 28.15 17.31 -1.94
C ILE A 345 28.67 18.18 -0.79
N PRO A 346 28.15 19.41 -0.58
CA PRO A 346 28.64 20.31 0.46
C PRO A 346 28.08 19.90 1.83
N THR A 347 28.65 18.86 2.45
CA THR A 347 28.04 18.15 3.59
C THR A 347 27.66 19.07 4.75
N LYS A 348 28.51 20.04 5.10
CA LYS A 348 28.21 21.03 6.14
C LYS A 348 27.00 21.91 5.79
N GLN A 349 26.90 22.37 4.55
CA GLN A 349 25.76 23.17 4.09
C GLN A 349 24.48 22.32 4.02
N VAL A 350 24.60 21.04 3.65
CA VAL A 350 23.48 20.09 3.66
C VAL A 350 22.92 19.94 5.08
N LEU A 351 23.77 19.74 6.09
CA LEU A 351 23.30 19.60 7.47
C LEU A 351 22.55 20.84 7.96
N THR A 352 23.14 22.02 7.77
CA THR A 352 22.49 23.29 8.15
C THR A 352 21.16 23.46 7.41
N HIS A 353 21.13 23.22 6.10
CA HIS A 353 19.90 23.35 5.30
C HIS A 353 18.83 22.32 5.70
N VAL A 354 19.21 21.09 6.04
CA VAL A 354 18.28 20.08 6.56
C VAL A 354 17.63 20.56 7.87
N LEU A 355 18.42 21.09 8.81
CA LEU A 355 17.91 21.61 10.08
C LEU A 355 16.98 22.81 9.87
N GLU A 356 17.36 23.77 9.03
CA GLU A 356 16.54 24.93 8.70
C GLU A 356 15.21 24.53 8.06
N ARG A 357 15.25 23.66 7.06
CA ARG A 357 14.03 23.18 6.38
C ARG A 357 13.16 22.32 7.27
N THR A 358 13.76 21.56 8.19
CA THR A 358 13.02 20.78 9.18
C THR A 358 12.30 21.72 10.15
N ASN A 359 12.98 22.75 10.64
CA ASN A 359 12.35 23.75 11.50
C ASN A 359 11.23 24.51 10.79
N GLU A 360 11.39 24.83 9.51
CA GLU A 360 10.37 25.51 8.71
C GLU A 360 9.13 24.64 8.48
N LYS A 361 9.32 23.37 8.08
CA LYS A 361 8.22 22.49 7.66
C LYS A 361 7.61 21.65 8.77
N PHE A 362 8.37 21.40 9.83
CA PHE A 362 7.99 20.53 10.94
C PHE A 362 8.19 21.22 12.29
N ASN A 363 7.95 22.53 12.35
CA ASN A 363 8.14 23.32 13.56
C ASN A 363 7.38 22.73 14.76
N GLU A 364 6.15 22.27 14.55
CA GLU A 364 5.33 21.68 15.61
C GLU A 364 5.99 20.47 16.28
N ARG A 365 6.80 19.71 15.53
CA ARG A 365 7.44 18.48 15.99
C ARG A 365 8.89 18.70 16.43
N TYR A 366 9.69 19.39 15.62
CA TYR A 366 11.12 19.57 15.85
C TYR A 366 11.48 20.95 16.41
N GLY A 367 10.56 21.92 16.38
CA GLY A 367 10.82 23.29 16.82
C GLY A 367 11.17 23.36 18.31
N ASN A 368 10.55 22.55 19.17
CA ASN A 368 10.88 22.49 20.59
C ASN A 368 12.33 22.03 20.81
N ILE A 369 12.75 20.90 20.23
CA ILE A 369 14.13 20.42 20.40
C ILE A 369 15.16 21.39 19.80
N LEU A 370 14.87 21.94 18.61
CA LEU A 370 15.77 22.88 17.93
C LEU A 370 15.89 24.23 18.64
N SER A 371 14.83 24.70 19.32
CA SER A 371 14.87 25.94 20.10
C SER A 371 15.45 25.73 21.50
N ARG A 372 15.07 24.65 22.19
CA ARG A 372 15.50 24.35 23.56
C ARG A 372 16.98 23.97 23.65
N ILE A 373 17.44 23.11 22.75
CA ILE A 373 18.86 22.70 22.69
C ILE A 373 19.69 23.73 21.91
N GLY A 374 19.06 24.40 20.95
CA GLY A 374 19.71 25.31 20.01
C GLY A 374 20.20 24.57 18.77
N MET A 375 19.90 25.12 17.59
CA MET A 375 20.24 24.49 16.30
C MET A 375 21.73 24.22 16.12
N LEU A 376 22.61 25.10 16.64
CA LEU A 376 24.06 24.90 16.61
C LEU A 376 24.48 23.71 17.47
N SER A 377 23.98 23.61 18.70
CA SER A 377 24.27 22.50 19.60
C SER A 377 23.73 21.16 19.07
N VAL A 378 22.55 21.18 18.43
CA VAL A 378 22.01 20.01 17.71
C VAL A 378 22.95 19.62 16.57
N GLN A 379 23.39 20.58 15.76
CA GLN A 379 24.33 20.33 14.68
C GLN A 379 25.64 19.70 15.20
N GLU A 380 26.21 20.21 16.29
CA GLU A 380 27.40 19.66 16.95
C GLU A 380 27.14 18.24 17.45
N THR A 381 26.00 18.01 18.11
CA THR A 381 25.61 16.67 18.61
C THR A 381 25.55 15.64 17.49
N LEU A 382 24.95 15.99 16.35
CA LEU A 382 24.89 15.12 15.17
C LEU A 382 26.30 14.89 14.59
N GLN A 383 27.12 15.94 14.52
CA GLN A 383 28.50 15.84 14.02
C GLN A 383 29.42 14.98 14.90
N ASP A 384 29.23 15.02 16.20
CA ASP A 384 29.99 14.25 17.17
C ASP A 384 29.65 12.76 17.13
N ALA A 385 28.44 12.40 16.67
CA ALA A 385 27.99 11.02 16.54
C ALA A 385 28.61 10.26 15.36
N PHE A 386 29.12 10.96 14.33
CA PHE A 386 29.70 10.29 13.16
C PHE A 386 30.92 9.44 13.50
N THR A 387 31.00 8.24 12.91
CA THR A 387 32.21 7.42 13.01
C THR A 387 33.39 8.12 12.31
N PRO A 388 34.66 7.80 12.68
CA PRO A 388 35.82 8.34 11.98
C PRO A 388 35.77 8.08 10.46
N ALA A 389 35.31 6.89 10.04
CA ALA A 389 35.16 6.54 8.64
C ALA A 389 34.11 7.39 7.92
N THR A 390 32.96 7.65 8.57
CA THR A 390 31.92 8.55 8.04
C THR A 390 32.44 9.98 7.91
N ARG A 391 33.25 10.48 8.85
CA ARG A 391 33.88 11.81 8.72
C ARG A 391 34.86 11.85 7.55
N SER A 392 35.65 10.80 7.34
CA SER A 392 36.53 10.69 6.17
C SER A 392 35.74 10.66 4.85
N LEU A 393 34.58 9.99 4.83
CA LEU A 393 33.68 9.97 3.68
C LEU A 393 33.24 11.38 3.27
N PHE A 394 32.95 12.26 4.22
CA PHE A 394 32.54 13.63 3.91
C PHE A 394 33.62 14.41 3.17
N SER A 395 34.89 14.24 3.56
CA SER A 395 36.01 14.85 2.82
C SER A 395 36.07 14.34 1.37
N VAL A 396 35.78 13.05 1.15
CA VAL A 396 35.73 12.47 -0.20
C VAL A 396 34.50 12.95 -0.97
N LEU A 397 33.34 13.10 -0.33
CA LEU A 397 32.14 13.65 -0.99
C LEU A 397 32.31 15.10 -1.43
N GLU A 398 33.09 15.88 -0.67
CA GLU A 398 33.35 17.30 -0.97
C GLU A 398 34.40 17.48 -2.06
N SER A 399 35.43 16.62 -2.11
CA SER A 399 36.60 16.80 -2.98
C SER A 399 36.73 15.76 -4.11
N GLY A 400 36.05 14.62 -3.99
CA GLY A 400 36.22 13.43 -4.80
C GLY A 400 34.90 12.83 -5.24
N SER A 401 34.99 11.62 -5.79
CA SER A 401 33.87 10.89 -6.38
C SER A 401 33.77 9.53 -5.70
N ILE A 402 32.60 9.19 -5.16
CA ILE A 402 32.35 7.94 -4.43
C ILE A 402 31.53 6.98 -5.27
N GLY A 403 31.96 5.72 -5.25
CA GLY A 403 31.24 4.56 -5.76
C GLY A 403 31.07 3.49 -4.68
N LEU A 404 30.84 2.25 -5.14
CA LEU A 404 30.54 1.12 -4.27
C LEU A 404 31.70 0.75 -3.33
N ASP A 405 32.94 0.81 -3.81
CA ASP A 405 34.10 0.35 -3.03
C ASP A 405 34.41 1.27 -1.85
N GLU A 406 34.32 2.60 -2.02
CA GLU A 406 34.47 3.54 -0.91
C GLU A 406 33.39 3.33 0.17
N LEU A 407 32.15 3.06 -0.24
CA LEU A 407 31.05 2.82 0.69
C LEU A 407 31.22 1.52 1.49
N ARG A 408 31.72 0.45 0.86
CA ARG A 408 31.98 -0.84 1.52
C ARG A 408 33.10 -0.75 2.57
N ASN A 409 34.01 0.21 2.41
CA ASN A 409 35.14 0.41 3.32
C ASN A 409 34.78 1.22 4.58
N LEU A 410 33.53 1.67 4.75
CA LEU A 410 33.11 2.42 5.94
C LEU A 410 33.15 1.58 7.23
N GLY A 411 32.86 0.28 7.13
CA GLY A 411 32.90 -0.66 8.25
C GLY A 411 31.88 -0.38 9.37
N GLY A 412 32.14 -0.86 10.58
CA GLY A 412 31.37 -0.52 11.78
C GLY A 412 30.54 -1.65 12.40
N HIS A 413 30.29 -2.76 11.69
CA HIS A 413 29.59 -3.95 12.20
C HIS A 413 28.38 -3.63 13.10
N PRO A 414 27.35 -2.92 12.59
CA PRO A 414 26.18 -2.53 13.38
C PRO A 414 25.41 -3.74 13.97
N GLU A 415 25.59 -4.93 13.40
CA GLU A 415 25.11 -6.20 13.93
C GLU A 415 25.71 -6.61 15.29
N GLU A 416 26.83 -6.01 15.68
CA GLU A 416 27.51 -6.23 16.96
C GLU A 416 27.31 -5.06 17.94
N ASP A 417 26.56 -4.02 17.54
CA ASP A 417 26.49 -2.74 18.23
C ASP A 417 25.13 -2.50 18.91
N ASP A 418 25.12 -2.45 20.25
CA ASP A 418 23.92 -2.21 21.05
C ASP A 418 23.59 -0.72 21.23
N TYR A 419 24.39 0.21 20.70
CA TYR A 419 24.14 1.64 20.81
C TYR A 419 23.06 2.15 19.85
N PRO A 420 22.37 3.25 20.22
CA PRO A 420 21.55 4.01 19.28
C PRO A 420 22.40 4.57 18.15
N GLY A 421 21.89 4.55 16.92
CA GLY A 421 22.65 5.01 15.77
C GLY A 421 21.93 4.89 14.43
N VAL A 422 22.64 5.32 13.40
CA VAL A 422 22.22 5.22 12.00
C VAL A 422 23.15 4.25 11.28
N TYR A 423 22.55 3.32 10.54
CA TYR A 423 23.26 2.33 9.72
C TYR A 423 22.92 2.50 8.25
N LEU A 424 23.80 1.97 7.41
CA LEU A 424 23.60 1.85 5.97
C LEU A 424 23.72 0.37 5.58
N HIS A 425 22.75 -0.10 4.80
CA HIS A 425 22.81 -1.37 4.11
C HIS A 425 23.17 -1.13 2.65
N ILE A 426 24.21 -1.81 2.19
CA ILE A 426 24.67 -1.77 0.81
C ILE A 426 24.43 -3.15 0.21
N MET A 427 23.69 -3.23 -0.89
CA MET A 427 23.46 -4.46 -1.66
C MET A 427 23.98 -4.26 -3.08
N TRP A 428 24.61 -5.27 -3.69
CA TRP A 428 25.15 -5.14 -5.04
C TRP A 428 25.03 -6.39 -5.91
N THR A 429 25.13 -6.16 -7.21
CA THR A 429 25.12 -7.17 -8.27
C THR A 429 26.54 -7.46 -8.77
N ARG A 430 26.70 -8.51 -9.59
CA ARG A 430 27.99 -8.81 -10.28
C ARG A 430 28.40 -7.71 -11.23
N GLN A 431 27.43 -6.99 -11.80
CA GLN A 431 27.64 -5.93 -12.77
C GLN A 431 28.01 -4.59 -12.12
N GLY A 432 28.15 -4.53 -10.79
CA GLY A 432 28.52 -3.32 -10.05
C GLY A 432 27.36 -2.37 -9.77
N LYS A 433 26.13 -2.69 -10.22
CA LYS A 433 24.92 -1.99 -9.77
C LYS A 433 24.69 -2.26 -8.28
N PHE A 434 24.32 -1.23 -7.54
CA PHE A 434 24.12 -1.33 -6.10
C PHE A 434 22.93 -0.49 -5.62
N TRP A 435 22.42 -0.85 -4.44
CA TRP A 435 21.35 -0.15 -3.75
C TRP A 435 21.77 0.17 -2.33
N LEU A 436 21.31 1.34 -1.87
CA LEU A 436 21.53 1.83 -0.52
C LEU A 436 20.19 1.90 0.21
N TYR A 437 20.21 1.47 1.47
CA TYR A 437 19.12 1.68 2.42
C TYR A 437 19.70 2.20 3.73
N ILE A 438 19.26 3.37 4.15
CA ILE A 438 19.63 3.95 5.44
C ILE A 438 18.49 3.71 6.42
N GLY A 439 18.83 3.37 7.66
CA GLY A 439 17.86 3.31 8.74
C GLY A 439 18.49 3.65 10.07
N GLN A 440 17.65 3.93 11.05
CA GLN A 440 18.06 4.19 12.43
C GLN A 440 17.54 3.14 13.40
N SER A 441 18.18 3.04 14.57
CA SER A 441 17.63 2.32 15.71
C SER A 441 18.16 2.83 17.04
N ILE A 442 17.40 2.59 18.11
CA ILE A 442 17.89 2.69 19.50
C ILE A 442 18.81 1.53 19.91
N SER A 443 18.79 0.42 19.16
CA SER A 443 19.72 -0.71 19.29
C SER A 443 19.96 -1.27 17.90
N MET A 444 21.10 -0.92 17.30
CA MET A 444 21.42 -1.33 15.94
C MET A 444 21.46 -2.86 15.82
N ARG A 445 22.13 -3.56 16.73
CA ARG A 445 22.20 -5.02 16.77
C ARG A 445 20.84 -5.67 16.72
N ALA A 446 19.93 -5.30 17.62
CA ALA A 446 18.58 -5.88 17.65
C ALA A 446 17.83 -5.63 16.33
N ARG A 447 17.98 -4.44 15.75
CA ARG A 447 17.33 -4.07 14.48
C ARG A 447 17.91 -4.84 13.29
N ILE A 448 19.24 -4.94 13.19
CA ILE A 448 19.90 -5.69 12.10
C ILE A 448 19.58 -7.17 12.20
N MET A 449 19.61 -7.76 13.39
CA MET A 449 19.21 -9.16 13.59
C MET A 449 17.77 -9.43 13.13
N LYS A 450 16.85 -8.48 13.38
CA LYS A 450 15.47 -8.54 12.89
C LYS A 450 15.40 -8.48 11.36
N HIS A 451 16.21 -7.65 10.71
CA HIS A 451 16.31 -7.60 9.25
C HIS A 451 16.88 -8.92 8.67
N CYS A 452 17.86 -9.52 9.34
CA CYS A 452 18.48 -10.79 8.93
C CYS A 452 17.55 -11.99 9.06
N ASP A 453 16.54 -11.94 9.93
CA ASP A 453 15.53 -12.99 10.06
C ASP A 453 14.65 -13.08 8.80
N GLN A 454 14.79 -14.19 8.07
CA GLN A 454 14.01 -14.46 6.87
C GLN A 454 12.51 -14.57 7.16
N GLN A 455 12.09 -15.11 8.31
CA GLN A 455 10.68 -15.18 8.66
C GLN A 455 10.09 -13.79 8.87
N HIS A 456 10.87 -12.91 9.50
CA HIS A 456 10.49 -11.51 9.63
C HIS A 456 10.33 -10.85 8.26
N ARG A 457 11.28 -11.00 7.34
CA ARG A 457 11.16 -10.41 5.99
C ARG A 457 9.93 -10.89 5.23
N VAL A 458 9.60 -12.18 5.32
CA VAL A 458 8.39 -12.75 4.70
C VAL A 458 7.11 -12.17 5.30
N ARG A 459 7.06 -11.94 6.61
CA ARG A 459 5.88 -11.37 7.29
C ARG A 459 5.72 -9.88 7.06
N HIS A 460 6.82 -9.16 6.82
CA HIS A 460 6.84 -7.71 6.67
C HIS A 460 7.44 -7.32 5.31
N PRO A 461 6.78 -7.66 4.20
CA PRO A 461 7.30 -7.38 2.87
C PRO A 461 7.54 -5.88 2.69
N SER A 462 8.70 -5.53 2.15
CA SER A 462 9.09 -4.14 1.89
C SER A 462 9.92 -4.06 0.61
N LEU A 463 10.06 -2.85 0.06
CA LEU A 463 10.93 -2.63 -1.09
C LEU A 463 12.37 -3.06 -0.78
N HIS A 464 12.85 -2.75 0.43
CA HIS A 464 14.17 -3.13 0.89
C HIS A 464 14.38 -4.65 0.83
N TYR A 465 13.45 -5.42 1.37
CA TYR A 465 13.53 -6.89 1.34
C TYR A 465 13.34 -7.46 -0.06
N SER A 466 12.46 -6.88 -0.88
CA SER A 466 12.25 -7.33 -2.25
C SER A 466 13.51 -7.17 -3.11
N VAL A 467 14.32 -6.14 -2.87
CA VAL A 467 15.61 -5.98 -3.54
C VAL A 467 16.64 -6.92 -2.94
N TRP A 468 16.72 -7.01 -1.60
CA TRP A 468 17.70 -7.85 -0.93
C TRP A 468 17.55 -9.35 -1.27
N ASP A 469 16.31 -9.85 -1.27
CA ASP A 469 16.01 -11.24 -1.57
C ASP A 469 15.96 -11.53 -3.10
N SER A 470 16.32 -10.55 -3.94
CA SER A 470 16.40 -10.71 -5.40
C SER A 470 17.59 -11.59 -5.82
N GLU A 471 17.37 -12.49 -6.76
CA GLU A 471 18.42 -13.38 -7.31
C GLU A 471 19.60 -12.63 -7.95
N ASN A 472 19.40 -11.36 -8.34
CA ASN A 472 20.44 -10.53 -8.93
C ASN A 472 21.42 -9.97 -7.89
N VAL A 473 21.03 -9.90 -6.62
CA VAL A 473 21.90 -9.44 -5.53
C VAL A 473 22.82 -10.58 -5.14
N ILE A 474 24.13 -10.33 -5.22
CA ILE A 474 25.17 -11.34 -4.95
C ILE A 474 25.90 -11.13 -3.63
N GLY A 475 25.70 -9.96 -3.01
CA GLY A 475 26.36 -9.60 -1.79
C GLY A 475 25.71 -8.39 -1.16
N ASP A 476 25.83 -8.34 0.16
CA ASP A 476 25.40 -7.24 0.97
C ASP A 476 26.34 -7.01 2.16
N ILE A 477 26.29 -5.81 2.73
CA ILE A 477 27.00 -5.46 3.96
C ILE A 477 26.24 -4.38 4.71
N TRP A 478 26.32 -4.43 6.04
CA TRP A 478 25.87 -3.39 6.94
C TRP A 478 27.05 -2.56 7.43
N VAL A 479 26.89 -1.24 7.46
CA VAL A 479 27.92 -0.30 7.94
C VAL A 479 27.30 0.68 8.92
N THR A 480 28.10 1.12 9.90
CA THR A 480 27.67 2.10 10.90
C THR A 480 28.03 3.51 10.43
N LEU A 481 27.03 4.37 10.30
CA LEU A 481 27.24 5.77 9.90
C LEU A 481 27.47 6.66 11.12
N SER A 482 26.67 6.48 12.17
CA SER A 482 26.80 7.23 13.43
C SER A 482 26.35 6.43 14.64
N ARG A 483 26.85 6.84 15.81
CA ARG A 483 26.62 6.23 17.12
C ARG A 483 26.36 7.32 18.16
N PHE A 484 25.35 7.11 18.99
CA PHE A 484 25.03 7.99 20.11
C PHE A 484 25.18 7.22 21.43
N PRO A 485 26.42 6.92 21.88
CA PRO A 485 26.63 6.18 23.13
C PRO A 485 26.06 6.94 24.34
N ASP A 486 26.12 8.28 24.29
CA ASP A 486 25.64 9.13 25.37
C ASP A 486 24.12 9.13 25.49
N PHE A 487 23.35 8.72 24.49
CA PHE A 487 21.88 8.64 24.63
C PHE A 487 21.44 7.66 25.72
N GLN A 488 22.28 6.67 26.06
CA GLN A 488 22.02 5.75 27.17
C GLN A 488 22.31 6.37 28.56
N THR A 489 23.08 7.47 28.62
CA THR A 489 23.57 8.09 29.87
C THR A 489 23.19 9.58 29.99
N SER A 490 22.61 10.17 28.95
CA SER A 490 22.41 11.61 28.80
C SER A 490 21.19 12.16 29.53
N ARG A 491 21.12 13.50 29.57
CA ARG A 491 19.96 14.29 30.00
C ARG A 491 18.85 14.36 28.93
N HIS A 492 19.04 13.79 27.74
CA HIS A 492 18.03 13.81 26.68
C HIS A 492 16.88 12.88 27.04
N THR A 493 15.65 13.29 26.74
CA THR A 493 14.50 12.41 26.88
C THR A 493 14.55 11.34 25.80
N GLN A 494 13.84 10.21 25.98
CA GLN A 494 13.73 9.19 24.94
C GLN A 494 13.14 9.75 23.64
N GLU A 495 12.23 10.71 23.76
CA GLU A 495 11.66 11.43 22.61
C GLU A 495 12.71 12.29 21.90
N ASP A 496 13.54 13.03 22.64
CA ASP A 496 14.63 13.80 22.06
C ASP A 496 15.59 12.89 21.27
N CYS A 497 15.96 11.75 21.85
CA CYS A 497 16.81 10.76 21.18
C CYS A 497 16.19 10.27 19.86
N ALA A 498 14.88 10.00 19.84
CA ALA A 498 14.18 9.59 18.63
C ALA A 498 14.16 10.69 17.55
N LEU A 499 13.93 11.95 17.95
CA LEU A 499 13.95 13.09 17.02
C LEU A 499 15.36 13.34 16.46
N LEU A 500 16.40 13.23 17.29
CA LEU A 500 17.80 13.37 16.84
C LEU A 500 18.19 12.25 15.88
N LEU A 501 17.78 11.00 16.12
CA LEU A 501 18.00 9.90 15.19
C LEU A 501 17.29 10.12 13.85
N ASN A 502 16.08 10.68 13.85
CA ASN A 502 15.37 11.02 12.62
C ASN A 502 16.11 12.12 11.82
N LEU A 503 16.64 13.15 12.51
CA LEU A 503 17.44 14.21 11.88
C LEU A 503 18.73 13.65 11.27
N GLU A 504 19.40 12.75 11.98
CA GLU A 504 20.62 12.07 11.54
C GLU A 504 20.37 11.17 10.32
N GLU A 505 19.31 10.34 10.37
CA GLU A 505 18.90 9.51 9.22
C GLU A 505 18.54 10.39 8.02
N MET A 506 17.82 11.48 8.24
CA MET A 506 17.46 12.44 7.20
C MET A 506 18.70 13.06 6.55
N PHE A 507 19.66 13.52 7.36
CA PHE A 507 20.92 14.08 6.88
C PHE A 507 21.69 13.06 6.04
N MET A 508 21.89 11.84 6.54
CA MET A 508 22.62 10.81 5.81
C MET A 508 21.90 10.39 4.52
N SER A 509 20.56 10.37 4.53
CA SER A 509 19.74 10.09 3.35
C SER A 509 19.82 11.19 2.28
N CYS A 510 20.02 12.44 2.68
CA CYS A 510 20.32 13.54 1.75
C CYS A 510 21.74 13.42 1.18
N VAL A 511 22.74 13.20 2.05
CA VAL A 511 24.15 13.13 1.67
C VAL A 511 24.39 11.99 0.68
N LEU A 512 23.86 10.80 0.95
CA LEU A 512 23.96 9.61 0.10
C LEU A 512 22.80 9.50 -0.91
N GLN A 513 21.93 10.51 -0.98
CA GLN A 513 20.85 10.63 -1.95
C GLN A 513 19.93 9.41 -2.05
N THR A 514 19.63 8.78 -0.92
CA THR A 514 18.82 7.56 -0.88
C THR A 514 17.33 7.83 -1.03
N LEU A 515 16.90 9.08 -0.86
CA LEU A 515 15.51 9.53 -0.98
C LEU A 515 15.07 9.71 -2.43
N ARG A 516 13.76 9.96 -2.59
CA ARG A 516 13.13 10.33 -3.86
C ARG A 516 13.45 11.78 -4.24
N ARG A 517 13.41 12.07 -5.54
CA ARG A 517 13.76 13.38 -6.13
C ARG A 517 13.02 14.54 -5.47
N ASN A 518 11.70 14.39 -5.29
CA ASN A 518 10.84 15.38 -4.65
C ASN A 518 11.28 15.75 -3.23
N HIS A 519 11.86 14.82 -2.47
CA HIS A 519 12.40 15.10 -1.15
C HIS A 519 13.80 15.72 -1.24
N LEU A 520 14.68 15.18 -2.07
CA LEU A 520 16.04 15.71 -2.25
C LEU A 520 16.03 17.18 -2.73
N GLU A 521 15.13 17.55 -3.63
CA GLU A 521 14.97 18.95 -4.11
C GLU A 521 14.55 19.92 -3.00
N VAL A 522 13.90 19.43 -1.94
CA VAL A 522 13.48 20.26 -0.80
C VAL A 522 14.61 20.42 0.22
N TYR A 523 15.32 19.32 0.51
CA TYR A 523 16.24 19.20 1.64
C TYR A 523 17.73 19.24 1.27
N LEU A 524 18.07 19.33 -0.02
CA LEU A 524 19.41 19.71 -0.44
C LEU A 524 19.45 21.21 -0.79
N PRO A 525 20.60 21.88 -0.59
CA PRO A 525 20.79 23.24 -1.07
C PRO A 525 20.54 23.36 -2.57
N LYS A 526 19.94 24.48 -3.00
CA LYS A 526 19.67 24.74 -4.43
C LYS A 526 20.94 24.60 -5.26
N GLY A 527 20.83 23.91 -6.40
CA GLY A 527 21.96 23.66 -7.31
C GLY A 527 22.82 22.44 -6.94
N THR A 528 22.52 21.74 -5.84
CA THR A 528 23.18 20.46 -5.53
C THR A 528 22.81 19.41 -6.58
N SER A 529 23.82 18.74 -7.16
CA SER A 529 23.60 17.66 -8.11
C SER A 529 22.99 16.44 -7.43
N ILE A 530 21.95 15.84 -8.02
CA ILE A 530 21.22 14.69 -7.45
C ILE A 530 21.27 13.43 -8.35
N PRO A 531 22.45 12.94 -8.74
CA PRO A 531 22.58 11.86 -9.73
C PRO A 531 21.96 10.54 -9.27
N TRP A 532 21.81 10.30 -7.97
CA TRP A 532 21.28 9.04 -7.43
C TRP A 532 19.79 9.12 -7.04
N ALA A 533 19.15 10.28 -7.21
CA ALA A 533 17.76 10.47 -6.82
C ALA A 533 16.83 9.38 -7.35
N GLY A 534 16.15 8.67 -6.45
CA GLY A 534 15.19 7.62 -6.79
C GLY A 534 15.79 6.29 -7.27
N SER A 535 17.11 6.11 -7.16
CA SER A 535 17.81 4.85 -7.49
C SER A 535 17.97 3.91 -6.28
N HIS A 536 17.62 4.38 -5.09
CA HIS A 536 17.83 3.69 -3.81
C HIS A 536 16.50 3.42 -3.09
N LEU A 537 16.57 2.92 -1.85
CA LEU A 537 15.48 2.15 -1.24
C LEU A 537 14.69 2.94 -0.19
N ASN A 538 15.13 4.12 0.23
CA ASN A 538 14.38 4.96 1.17
C ASN A 538 13.16 5.61 0.45
N ILE A 539 11.95 5.19 0.83
CA ILE A 539 10.68 5.74 0.34
C ILE A 539 10.09 6.76 1.30
N ALA A 540 10.02 6.38 2.57
CA ALA A 540 9.49 7.23 3.62
C ALA A 540 10.52 8.32 3.95
N LEU A 541 10.03 9.53 4.23
CA LEU A 541 10.87 10.62 4.70
C LEU A 541 11.19 10.37 6.19
N PRO A 542 12.46 10.27 6.60
CA PRO A 542 12.84 9.96 7.97
C PRO A 542 12.23 10.90 9.01
N LEU A 543 12.01 12.18 8.65
CA LEU A 543 11.40 13.18 9.53
C LEU A 543 9.97 12.83 9.99
N TRP A 544 9.28 11.95 9.26
CA TRP A 544 7.96 11.45 9.62
C TRP A 544 7.99 10.16 10.46
N GLN A 545 9.15 9.58 10.73
CA GLN A 545 9.23 8.35 11.53
C GLN A 545 8.76 8.61 12.97
N GLY A 546 7.90 7.72 13.49
CA GLY A 546 7.24 7.89 14.79
C GLY A 546 6.12 8.94 14.81
N PHE A 547 5.72 9.47 13.65
CA PHE A 547 4.61 10.44 13.55
C PHE A 547 3.24 9.77 13.64
N SER A 548 3.10 8.52 13.16
CA SER A 548 1.75 7.98 12.93
C SER A 548 1.04 7.48 14.17
N THR A 549 1.65 7.38 15.35
CA THR A 549 0.98 6.73 16.48
C THR A 549 1.58 7.07 17.83
N GLN A 550 0.77 7.63 18.73
CA GLN A 550 0.95 7.44 20.18
C GLN A 550 0.86 5.95 20.59
N SER A 551 0.48 5.04 19.67
CA SER A 551 0.15 3.63 19.88
C SER A 551 1.00 2.59 19.13
N GLY A 552 2.02 2.94 18.33
CA GLY A 552 2.82 1.97 17.57
C GLY A 552 2.09 1.13 16.51
N GLU A 553 0.80 1.35 16.26
CA GLU A 553 -0.03 0.57 15.33
C GLU A 553 0.55 0.50 13.91
N VAL A 554 0.44 -0.70 13.33
CA VAL A 554 0.67 -0.94 11.91
C VAL A 554 -0.26 -0.02 11.10
N VAL A 555 0.32 0.81 10.24
CA VAL A 555 -0.47 1.59 9.27
C VAL A 555 -1.19 0.61 8.34
N THR A 556 -2.44 0.33 8.64
CA THR A 556 -3.33 -0.43 7.77
C THR A 556 -3.70 0.41 6.56
N ARG A 557 -4.23 -0.23 5.52
CA ARG A 557 -4.77 0.50 4.36
C ARG A 557 -5.87 1.49 4.79
N GLN A 558 -6.74 1.09 5.71
CA GLN A 558 -7.84 1.96 6.15
C GLN A 558 -7.30 3.17 6.91
N THR A 559 -6.40 2.95 7.88
CA THR A 559 -5.81 4.07 8.64
C THR A 559 -4.96 4.98 7.75
N PHE A 560 -4.35 4.47 6.68
CA PHE A 560 -3.69 5.31 5.68
C PHE A 560 -4.69 6.14 4.84
N ILE A 561 -5.81 5.55 4.43
CA ILE A 561 -6.88 6.29 3.71
C ILE A 561 -7.45 7.38 4.62
N ASP A 562 -7.76 7.03 5.87
CA ASP A 562 -8.26 7.98 6.85
C ASP A 562 -7.24 9.10 7.08
N ALA A 563 -5.93 8.79 7.09
CA ALA A 563 -4.88 9.79 7.19
C ALA A 563 -4.80 10.72 5.97
N ILE A 564 -5.04 10.23 4.74
CA ILE A 564 -5.13 11.07 3.54
C ILE A 564 -6.26 12.09 3.67
N HIS A 565 -7.38 11.70 4.29
CA HIS A 565 -8.57 12.53 4.46
C HIS A 565 -8.72 13.14 5.86
N SER A 566 -7.70 13.02 6.71
CA SER A 566 -7.73 13.51 8.08
C SER A 566 -8.07 14.99 8.11
N SER A 567 -8.78 15.49 9.12
CA SER A 567 -8.94 16.95 9.31
C SER A 567 -7.63 17.61 9.75
N ASP A 568 -6.71 16.85 10.33
CA ASP A 568 -5.37 17.29 10.70
C ASP A 568 -4.48 17.45 9.45
N ARG A 569 -4.01 18.67 9.24
CA ARG A 569 -3.15 19.04 8.10
C ARG A 569 -1.83 18.26 8.09
N ALA A 570 -1.18 18.07 9.23
CA ALA A 570 0.10 17.38 9.31
C ALA A 570 -0.05 15.89 8.98
N VAL A 571 -1.15 15.27 9.42
CA VAL A 571 -1.50 13.88 9.06
C VAL A 571 -1.77 13.73 7.56
N ARG A 572 -2.51 14.66 6.95
CA ARG A 572 -2.71 14.66 5.48
C ARG A 572 -1.41 14.84 4.72
N GLU A 573 -0.56 15.79 5.12
CA GLU A 573 0.73 16.07 4.47
C GLU A 573 1.69 14.87 4.59
N TRP A 574 1.71 14.19 5.74
CA TRP A 574 2.43 12.94 5.93
C TRP A 574 1.98 11.87 4.94
N ALA A 575 0.68 11.58 4.91
CA ALA A 575 0.12 10.52 4.07
C ALA A 575 0.32 10.83 2.58
N ALA A 576 0.10 12.08 2.17
CA ALA A 576 0.34 12.53 0.80
C ALA A 576 1.82 12.41 0.40
N SER A 577 2.75 12.82 1.28
CA SER A 577 4.19 12.69 1.06
C SER A 577 4.58 11.22 0.83
N TRP A 578 4.09 10.31 1.66
CA TRP A 578 4.39 8.88 1.55
C TRP A 578 3.79 8.29 0.26
N ARG A 579 2.52 8.58 -0.04
CA ARG A 579 1.84 8.17 -1.28
C ARG A 579 2.61 8.60 -2.52
N ASN A 580 3.00 9.87 -2.58
CA ASN A 580 3.68 10.45 -3.73
C ASN A 580 5.07 9.82 -3.92
N SER A 581 5.84 9.64 -2.85
CA SER A 581 7.14 8.99 -2.92
C SER A 581 7.05 7.52 -3.31
N TYR A 582 6.05 6.79 -2.82
CA TYR A 582 5.80 5.42 -3.26
C TYR A 582 5.40 5.35 -4.74
N ASN A 583 4.48 6.20 -5.19
CA ASN A 583 4.03 6.22 -6.58
C ASN A 583 5.12 6.66 -7.58
N SER A 584 6.13 7.41 -7.13
CA SER A 584 7.29 7.75 -7.95
C SER A 584 8.09 6.52 -8.42
N LEU A 585 7.98 5.37 -7.72
CA LEU A 585 8.61 4.10 -8.11
C LEU A 585 8.21 3.65 -9.52
N ARG A 586 6.98 3.95 -9.94
CA ARG A 586 6.47 3.67 -11.28
C ARG A 586 7.36 4.22 -12.39
N TYR A 587 8.00 5.36 -12.13
CA TYR A 587 8.83 6.09 -13.08
C TYR A 587 10.32 6.00 -12.75
N SER A 588 10.72 5.10 -11.84
CA SER A 588 12.15 4.89 -11.53
C SER A 588 12.89 4.48 -12.80
N SER A 589 14.15 4.90 -12.97
CA SER A 589 15.02 4.38 -14.03
C SER A 589 15.42 2.92 -13.78
N ASP A 590 15.34 2.45 -12.52
CA ASP A 590 15.67 1.10 -12.14
C ASP A 590 14.52 0.10 -12.44
N PRO A 591 14.75 -0.90 -13.30
CA PRO A 591 13.75 -1.92 -13.61
C PRO A 591 13.25 -2.70 -12.39
N LEU A 592 14.09 -2.97 -11.38
CA LEU A 592 13.67 -3.70 -10.18
C LEU A 592 12.68 -2.89 -9.36
N LEU A 593 12.94 -1.59 -9.20
CA LEU A 593 12.05 -0.70 -8.43
C LEU A 593 10.71 -0.50 -9.14
N ARG A 594 10.73 -0.32 -10.48
CA ARG A 594 9.50 -0.28 -11.29
C ARG A 594 8.74 -1.60 -11.21
N GLY A 595 9.45 -2.72 -11.30
CA GLY A 595 8.91 -4.06 -11.23
C GLY A 595 8.22 -4.34 -9.90
N TYR A 596 8.84 -3.92 -8.78
CA TYR A 596 8.23 -4.02 -7.45
C TYR A 596 6.91 -3.25 -7.39
N TRP A 597 6.87 -1.99 -7.82
CA TRP A 597 5.62 -1.21 -7.84
C TRP A 597 4.56 -1.87 -8.73
N ALA A 598 4.94 -2.32 -9.93
CA ALA A 598 4.01 -2.97 -10.85
C ALA A 598 3.44 -4.29 -10.28
N GLY A 599 4.28 -5.09 -9.62
CA GLY A 599 3.90 -6.31 -8.92
C GLY A 599 2.89 -6.04 -7.81
N GLN A 600 3.20 -5.10 -6.90
CA GLN A 600 2.28 -4.70 -5.83
C GLN A 600 0.93 -4.21 -6.39
N MET A 601 0.93 -3.44 -7.48
CA MET A 601 -0.29 -2.99 -8.15
C MET A 601 -1.05 -4.11 -8.86
N ALA A 602 -0.37 -5.14 -9.34
CA ALA A 602 -0.99 -6.32 -9.93
C ALA A 602 -1.62 -7.19 -8.83
N ASP A 603 -0.90 -7.44 -7.75
CA ASP A 603 -1.39 -8.20 -6.60
C ASP A 603 -2.60 -7.52 -5.95
N MET A 604 -2.60 -6.20 -5.83
CA MET A 604 -3.79 -5.45 -5.39
C MET A 604 -4.97 -5.56 -6.37
N ARG A 605 -4.72 -5.77 -7.67
CA ARG A 605 -5.77 -5.94 -8.69
C ARG A 605 -6.25 -7.38 -8.82
N ASN A 606 -5.41 -8.34 -8.44
CA ASN A 606 -5.64 -9.78 -8.59
C ASN A 606 -6.02 -10.47 -7.26
N SER A 607 -5.77 -9.84 -6.11
CA SER A 607 -6.31 -10.31 -4.84
C SER A 607 -7.82 -10.12 -4.89
N ASP A 608 -8.53 -11.25 -4.91
CA ASP A 608 -9.99 -11.29 -4.84
C ASP A 608 -10.46 -10.46 -3.64
N ILE A 609 -11.19 -9.39 -3.94
CA ILE A 609 -12.16 -8.74 -3.05
C ILE A 609 -11.57 -8.30 -1.69
N SER A 610 -10.77 -7.23 -1.70
CA SER A 610 -10.63 -6.42 -0.50
C SER A 610 -11.96 -5.70 -0.20
N PRO A 611 -12.43 -5.60 1.06
CA PRO A 611 -13.58 -4.77 1.44
C PRO A 611 -13.50 -3.31 0.94
N ALA A 612 -12.29 -2.79 0.77
CA ALA A 612 -12.05 -1.47 0.19
C ALA A 612 -12.31 -1.45 -1.33
N MET A 613 -12.02 -2.54 -2.05
CA MET A 613 -12.45 -2.69 -3.44
C MET A 613 -13.96 -2.85 -3.56
N GLU A 614 -14.65 -3.48 -2.60
CA GLU A 614 -16.12 -3.47 -2.57
C GLU A 614 -16.67 -2.06 -2.38
N GLY A 615 -16.08 -1.26 -1.50
CA GLY A 615 -16.42 0.15 -1.33
C GLY A 615 -16.23 0.96 -2.62
N VAL A 616 -15.08 0.80 -3.27
CA VAL A 616 -14.78 1.44 -4.57
C VAL A 616 -15.72 0.93 -5.67
N GLN A 617 -16.00 -0.38 -5.73
CA GLN A 617 -16.94 -0.95 -6.69
C GLN A 617 -18.37 -0.47 -6.44
N ARG A 618 -18.78 -0.31 -5.18
CA ARG A 618 -20.08 0.22 -4.78
C ARG A 618 -20.23 1.68 -5.17
N ALA A 619 -19.24 2.51 -4.87
CA ALA A 619 -19.20 3.92 -5.29
C ALA A 619 -19.21 4.06 -6.82
N LYS A 620 -18.41 3.23 -7.51
CA LYS A 620 -18.38 3.17 -8.97
C LYS A 620 -19.73 2.75 -9.56
N LYS A 621 -20.39 1.74 -8.98
CA LYS A 621 -21.73 1.28 -9.38
C LYS A 621 -22.78 2.38 -9.18
N GLU A 622 -22.71 3.12 -8.08
CA GLU A 622 -23.61 4.24 -7.83
C GLU A 622 -23.38 5.37 -8.85
N ARG A 623 -22.13 5.72 -9.14
CA ARG A 623 -21.80 6.71 -10.18
C ARG A 623 -22.35 6.35 -11.56
N TYR A 624 -22.35 5.07 -11.94
CA TYR A 624 -22.97 4.64 -13.20
C TYR A 624 -24.50 4.67 -13.17
N ARG A 625 -25.13 4.37 -12.03
CA ARG A 625 -26.58 4.53 -11.85
C ARG A 625 -27.01 5.98 -11.92
N GLU A 626 -26.26 6.87 -11.26
CA GLU A 626 -26.47 8.31 -11.35
C GLU A 626 -26.29 8.79 -12.79
N LEU A 627 -25.28 8.30 -13.51
CA LEU A 627 -25.09 8.63 -14.92
C LEU A 627 -26.29 8.20 -15.78
N LEU A 628 -26.86 7.01 -15.57
CA LEU A 628 -28.08 6.58 -16.27
C LEU A 628 -29.27 7.50 -15.96
N LYS A 629 -29.45 7.87 -14.69
CA LYS A 629 -30.56 8.72 -14.23
C LYS A 629 -30.43 10.16 -14.71
N PHE A 630 -29.26 10.75 -14.55
CA PHE A 630 -29.06 12.19 -14.60
C PHE A 630 -28.08 12.64 -15.69
N GLY A 631 -27.43 11.72 -16.41
CA GLY A 631 -26.36 12.06 -17.34
C GLY A 631 -25.14 12.66 -16.65
N GLY A 632 -24.23 13.24 -17.41
CA GLY A 632 -23.01 13.84 -16.89
C GLY A 632 -22.48 14.95 -17.79
N THR A 633 -21.68 15.85 -17.23
CA THR A 633 -20.98 16.89 -18.01
C THR A 633 -19.57 16.42 -18.32
N VAL A 634 -19.17 16.50 -19.59
CA VAL A 634 -17.85 16.09 -20.09
C VAL A 634 -17.26 17.16 -21.00
N LYS A 635 -15.95 17.12 -21.14
CA LYS A 635 -15.21 18.05 -22.00
C LYS A 635 -14.92 17.40 -23.35
N VAL A 636 -15.03 18.18 -24.42
CA VAL A 636 -14.64 17.77 -25.77
C VAL A 636 -13.13 17.90 -25.94
N TYR A 637 -12.52 16.86 -26.48
CA TYR A 637 -11.12 16.81 -26.86
C TYR A 637 -11.00 16.70 -28.38
N LYS A 638 -9.85 17.15 -28.89
CA LYS A 638 -9.44 16.95 -30.27
C LYS A 638 -8.21 16.05 -30.25
N ASP A 639 -8.25 15.02 -31.07
CA ASP A 639 -7.11 14.15 -31.29
C ASP A 639 -5.92 14.98 -31.83
N SER A 640 -4.73 14.75 -31.29
CA SER A 640 -3.51 15.45 -31.71
C SER A 640 -3.08 15.09 -33.13
N ARG A 641 -3.44 13.89 -33.60
CA ARG A 641 -3.02 13.32 -34.89
C ARG A 641 -4.11 13.38 -35.95
N SER A 642 -5.36 13.68 -35.58
CA SER A 642 -6.50 13.72 -36.50
C SER A 642 -7.47 14.88 -36.22
N ASP A 643 -8.37 15.18 -37.16
CA ASP A 643 -9.47 16.14 -36.91
C ASP A 643 -10.67 15.51 -36.17
N ARG A 644 -10.47 14.37 -35.50
CA ARG A 644 -11.52 13.70 -34.74
C ARG A 644 -11.74 14.43 -33.42
N LEU A 645 -13.01 14.68 -33.11
CA LEU A 645 -13.44 15.15 -31.80
C LEU A 645 -14.01 13.97 -31.02
N PHE A 646 -13.77 13.94 -29.72
CA PHE A 646 -14.30 12.92 -28.82
C PHE A 646 -14.48 13.49 -27.42
N PHE A 647 -15.20 12.76 -26.58
CA PHE A 647 -15.21 12.99 -25.14
C PHE A 647 -15.01 11.66 -24.43
N ASN A 648 -14.55 11.73 -23.18
CA ASN A 648 -14.25 10.54 -22.38
C ASN A 648 -15.12 10.48 -21.13
N TRP A 649 -15.43 9.27 -20.69
CA TRP A 649 -16.02 9.00 -19.38
C TRP A 649 -15.26 7.91 -18.63
N GLY A 650 -15.41 7.88 -17.30
CA GLY A 650 -14.73 6.91 -16.43
C GLY A 650 -13.22 7.07 -16.47
N ASP A 651 -12.76 8.32 -16.34
CA ASP A 651 -11.33 8.67 -16.29
C ASP A 651 -10.53 8.19 -17.52
N GLY A 652 -11.13 8.34 -18.71
CA GLY A 652 -10.51 7.91 -19.97
C GLY A 652 -10.73 6.44 -20.32
N MET A 653 -11.51 5.71 -19.54
CA MET A 653 -11.83 4.30 -19.81
C MET A 653 -12.71 4.13 -21.05
N PHE A 654 -13.68 5.03 -21.25
CA PHE A 654 -14.63 4.96 -22.35
C PHE A 654 -14.52 6.21 -23.22
N VAL A 655 -14.19 6.00 -24.50
CA VAL A 655 -14.03 7.06 -25.51
C VAL A 655 -15.26 7.11 -26.40
N PHE A 656 -15.83 8.30 -26.56
CA PHE A 656 -17.02 8.54 -27.36
C PHE A 656 -16.70 9.50 -28.51
N PRO A 657 -16.51 8.97 -29.75
CA PRO A 657 -16.22 9.81 -30.90
C PRO A 657 -17.43 10.64 -31.35
N LEU A 658 -17.16 11.87 -31.77
CA LEU A 658 -18.09 12.77 -32.44
C LEU A 658 -17.74 12.80 -33.94
N LEU A 659 -18.30 11.85 -34.69
CA LEU A 659 -18.03 11.67 -36.11
C LEU A 659 -18.41 12.90 -36.94
N LYS A 660 -17.78 13.06 -38.11
CA LYS A 660 -17.90 14.25 -38.97
C LYS A 660 -19.35 14.56 -39.35
N ASP A 661 -20.15 13.54 -39.64
CA ASP A 661 -21.57 13.65 -39.98
C ASP A 661 -22.43 14.08 -38.78
N VAL A 662 -22.11 13.59 -37.58
CA VAL A 662 -22.73 14.09 -36.33
C VAL A 662 -22.39 15.57 -36.12
N ARG A 663 -21.13 15.96 -36.35
CA ARG A 663 -20.65 17.35 -36.19
C ARG A 663 -21.26 18.33 -37.20
N GLN A 664 -21.78 17.88 -38.34
CA GLN A 664 -22.44 18.77 -39.31
C GLN A 664 -23.67 19.45 -38.70
N ASN A 665 -24.41 18.73 -37.84
CA ASN A 665 -25.62 19.21 -37.19
C ASN A 665 -25.41 19.52 -35.70
N PHE A 666 -24.21 19.24 -35.18
CA PHE A 666 -23.83 19.46 -33.79
C PHE A 666 -22.53 20.29 -33.74
N PRO A 667 -22.64 21.63 -33.62
CA PRO A 667 -21.53 22.55 -33.89
C PRO A 667 -20.51 22.63 -32.74
N CYS A 668 -20.14 21.49 -32.14
CA CYS A 668 -19.19 21.40 -31.02
C CYS A 668 -17.76 21.76 -31.42
N LYS A 669 -17.01 22.36 -30.48
CA LYS A 669 -15.60 22.72 -30.61
C LYS A 669 -14.76 22.07 -29.52
N PRO A 670 -13.43 21.92 -29.74
CA PRO A 670 -12.53 21.44 -28.70
C PRO A 670 -12.62 22.30 -27.42
N LYS A 671 -12.47 21.67 -26.27
CA LYS A 671 -12.53 22.25 -24.91
C LYS A 671 -13.92 22.71 -24.44
N GLU A 672 -14.96 22.58 -25.24
CA GLU A 672 -16.33 22.86 -24.79
C GLU A 672 -16.84 21.78 -23.83
N LYS A 673 -17.75 22.18 -22.93
CA LYS A 673 -18.48 21.28 -22.06
C LYS A 673 -19.76 20.83 -22.79
N LEU A 674 -20.01 19.53 -22.83
CA LEU A 674 -21.26 18.96 -23.28
C LEU A 674 -21.87 18.14 -22.16
N TYR A 675 -23.19 18.09 -22.14
CA TYR A 675 -23.93 17.14 -21.33
C TYR A 675 -24.11 15.87 -22.15
N PHE A 676 -23.75 14.70 -21.61
CA PHE A 676 -24.00 13.41 -22.25
C PHE A 676 -24.84 12.52 -21.34
N ARG A 677 -25.67 11.69 -21.96
CA ARG A 677 -26.50 10.73 -21.23
C ARG A 677 -26.55 9.40 -21.99
N PRO A 678 -26.12 8.29 -21.36
CA PRO A 678 -26.39 6.97 -21.90
C PRO A 678 -27.88 6.64 -21.72
N LEU A 679 -28.48 6.08 -22.77
CA LEU A 679 -29.83 5.52 -22.75
C LEU A 679 -29.70 4.02 -22.96
N LEU A 680 -30.05 3.25 -21.95
CA LEU A 680 -30.00 1.80 -21.97
C LEU A 680 -31.41 1.22 -22.07
N PHE A 681 -31.67 0.47 -23.13
CA PHE A 681 -32.98 -0.15 -23.40
C PHE A 681 -33.00 -1.63 -23.00
N GLU A 682 -34.19 -2.21 -22.90
CA GLU A 682 -34.35 -3.66 -22.65
C GLU A 682 -34.12 -4.48 -23.92
N ALA A 683 -34.49 -3.93 -25.09
CA ALA A 683 -34.36 -4.60 -26.38
C ALA A 683 -33.28 -3.93 -27.26
N PRO A 684 -32.62 -4.70 -28.16
CA PRO A 684 -31.69 -4.14 -29.14
C PRO A 684 -32.32 -3.03 -29.96
N GLN A 685 -31.58 -1.94 -30.13
CA GLN A 685 -32.02 -0.78 -30.88
C GLN A 685 -31.65 -0.94 -32.35
N ARG A 686 -32.46 -0.36 -33.25
CA ARG A 686 -32.16 -0.33 -34.70
C ARG A 686 -30.88 0.46 -34.99
N PHE A 687 -30.55 1.40 -34.12
CA PHE A 687 -29.49 2.38 -34.32
C PHE A 687 -28.69 2.58 -33.02
N PRO A 688 -28.03 1.53 -32.51
CA PRO A 688 -27.25 1.62 -31.30
C PRO A 688 -26.04 2.53 -31.49
N PHE A 689 -25.44 2.96 -30.39
CA PHE A 689 -24.22 3.73 -30.40
C PHE A 689 -23.10 2.97 -31.14
N ALA A 690 -22.89 1.70 -30.81
CA ALA A 690 -21.96 0.82 -31.51
C ALA A 690 -22.66 0.13 -32.69
N ARG A 691 -22.50 0.65 -33.91
CA ARG A 691 -23.27 0.22 -35.10
C ARG A 691 -23.02 -1.22 -35.53
N GLU A 692 -21.90 -1.79 -35.11
CA GLU A 692 -21.51 -3.16 -35.43
C GLU A 692 -21.84 -4.16 -34.29
N ALA A 693 -22.59 -3.72 -33.28
CA ALA A 693 -23.06 -4.60 -32.21
C ALA A 693 -24.05 -5.62 -32.76
N LEU A 694 -23.83 -6.90 -32.44
CA LEU A 694 -24.78 -7.98 -32.70
C LEU A 694 -26.02 -7.81 -31.81
N THR A 695 -27.14 -8.40 -32.19
CA THR A 695 -28.36 -8.37 -31.35
C THR A 695 -28.17 -9.03 -29.97
N THR A 696 -27.16 -9.89 -29.84
CA THR A 696 -26.75 -10.52 -28.58
C THR A 696 -25.74 -9.69 -27.77
N ASP A 697 -25.09 -8.69 -28.39
CA ASP A 697 -24.17 -7.79 -27.69
C ASP A 697 -24.95 -6.82 -26.80
N PRO A 698 -24.60 -6.63 -25.52
CA PRO A 698 -25.26 -5.63 -24.68
C PRO A 698 -25.19 -4.20 -25.22
N ALA A 699 -24.11 -3.87 -25.95
CA ALA A 699 -23.98 -2.58 -26.64
C ALA A 699 -25.07 -2.33 -27.69
N SER A 700 -25.77 -3.36 -28.18
CA SER A 700 -26.90 -3.19 -29.11
C SER A 700 -28.10 -2.51 -28.46
N ARG A 701 -28.17 -2.49 -27.13
CA ARG A 701 -29.22 -1.81 -26.35
C ARG A 701 -28.82 -0.40 -25.93
N LEU A 702 -27.58 0.01 -26.20
CA LEU A 702 -27.04 1.29 -25.78
C LEU A 702 -27.23 2.34 -26.87
N MET A 703 -27.82 3.46 -26.49
CA MET A 703 -27.76 4.73 -27.23
C MET A 703 -27.09 5.80 -26.37
N VAL A 704 -26.55 6.84 -27.02
CA VAL A 704 -25.93 7.98 -26.33
C VAL A 704 -26.56 9.25 -26.88
N ALA A 705 -27.08 10.08 -25.99
CA ALA A 705 -27.53 11.43 -26.29
C ALA A 705 -26.48 12.44 -25.82
N VAL A 706 -26.21 13.46 -26.62
CA VAL A 706 -25.39 14.61 -26.19
C VAL A 706 -26.14 15.91 -26.41
N ARG A 707 -25.97 16.85 -25.48
CA ARG A 707 -26.52 18.20 -25.50
C ARG A 707 -25.40 19.22 -25.35
N LEU A 708 -25.38 20.21 -26.23
CA LEU A 708 -24.51 21.38 -26.14
C LEU A 708 -25.38 22.62 -25.93
N GLU A 709 -25.03 23.43 -24.95
CA GLU A 709 -25.63 24.75 -24.76
C GLU A 709 -24.67 25.82 -25.27
N ARG A 710 -25.14 26.68 -26.18
CA ARG A 710 -24.35 27.81 -26.68
C ARG A 710 -25.26 29.00 -26.97
N GLY A 711 -25.03 30.09 -26.24
CA GLY A 711 -25.78 31.34 -26.41
C GLY A 711 -27.28 31.16 -26.17
N GLY A 712 -27.66 30.43 -25.11
CA GLY A 712 -29.06 30.14 -24.76
C GLY A 712 -29.78 29.17 -25.70
N LYS A 713 -29.09 28.59 -26.68
CA LYS A 713 -29.64 27.55 -27.56
C LYS A 713 -29.09 26.18 -27.19
N TYR A 714 -29.97 25.18 -27.21
CA TYR A 714 -29.62 23.79 -27.03
C TYR A 714 -29.51 23.07 -28.37
N TYR A 715 -28.39 22.38 -28.58
CA TYR A 715 -28.16 21.49 -29.70
C TYR A 715 -28.15 20.07 -29.18
N TRP A 716 -28.83 19.15 -29.86
CA TRP A 716 -28.87 17.73 -29.51
C TRP A 716 -28.23 16.90 -30.62
N ALA A 717 -27.54 15.84 -30.24
CA ALA A 717 -27.03 14.86 -31.19
C ALA A 717 -27.00 13.44 -30.62
N TRP A 718 -26.95 12.49 -31.55
CA TRP A 718 -26.93 11.06 -31.29
C TRP A 718 -25.63 10.48 -31.86
N PRO A 719 -24.50 10.62 -31.15
CA PRO A 719 -23.23 10.09 -31.62
C PRO A 719 -23.31 8.58 -31.80
N TYR A 720 -22.43 8.06 -32.65
CA TYR A 720 -22.30 6.64 -32.89
C TYR A 720 -20.87 6.34 -33.36
N THR A 721 -20.52 5.05 -33.40
CA THR A 721 -19.22 4.56 -33.82
C THR A 721 -19.36 3.35 -34.77
N ARG A 722 -18.37 3.16 -35.66
CA ARG A 722 -18.33 2.11 -36.70
C ARG A 722 -17.04 1.30 -36.59
N GLY A 723 -16.84 0.62 -35.47
CA GLY A 723 -15.67 -0.23 -35.32
C GLY A 723 -15.94 -1.39 -34.39
N LYS A 724 -15.48 -2.58 -34.79
CA LYS A 724 -15.59 -3.81 -34.01
C LYS A 724 -15.10 -3.60 -32.59
N MET A 725 -13.89 -3.04 -32.39
CA MET A 725 -13.34 -2.78 -31.05
C MET A 725 -14.19 -1.86 -30.18
N ALA A 726 -14.94 -0.94 -30.80
CA ALA A 726 -15.86 -0.10 -30.05
C ALA A 726 -17.04 -0.92 -29.48
N VAL A 727 -17.46 -2.00 -30.14
CA VAL A 727 -18.46 -2.94 -29.59
C VAL A 727 -17.94 -3.57 -28.30
N PHE A 728 -16.70 -4.09 -28.28
CA PHE A 728 -16.10 -4.72 -27.10
C PHE A 728 -15.98 -3.74 -25.93
N ASN A 729 -15.54 -2.50 -26.20
CA ASN A 729 -15.48 -1.43 -25.21
C ASN A 729 -16.88 -1.04 -24.69
N MET A 730 -17.87 -0.92 -25.58
CA MET A 730 -19.23 -0.49 -25.21
C MET A 730 -20.01 -1.60 -24.53
N ASN A 731 -19.73 -2.85 -24.84
CA ASN A 731 -20.23 -4.00 -24.11
C ASN A 731 -19.77 -3.94 -22.64
N HIS A 732 -18.49 -3.64 -22.38
CA HIS A 732 -17.98 -3.43 -21.02
C HIS A 732 -18.61 -2.20 -20.35
N PHE A 733 -18.87 -1.13 -21.12
CA PHE A 733 -19.58 0.04 -20.61
C PHE A 733 -21.00 -0.31 -20.15
N VAL A 734 -21.75 -1.08 -20.95
CA VAL A 734 -23.10 -1.54 -20.58
C VAL A 734 -23.07 -2.42 -19.33
N ASP A 735 -22.11 -3.33 -19.20
CA ASP A 735 -21.95 -4.13 -17.98
C ASP A 735 -21.76 -3.24 -16.74
N CYS A 736 -20.98 -2.17 -16.86
CA CYS A 736 -20.78 -1.20 -15.78
C CYS A 736 -22.07 -0.43 -15.45
N LEU A 737 -22.88 -0.07 -16.45
CA LEU A 737 -24.19 0.57 -16.28
C LEU A 737 -25.19 -0.37 -15.58
N GLU A 738 -25.11 -1.67 -15.85
CA GLU A 738 -25.93 -2.72 -15.23
C GLU A 738 -25.38 -3.17 -13.86
N GLY A 739 -24.22 -2.63 -13.49
CA GLY A 739 -23.61 -2.82 -12.18
C GLY A 739 -22.94 -4.17 -12.00
N LEU A 740 -22.49 -4.79 -13.10
CA LEU A 740 -21.55 -5.91 -13.08
C LEU A 740 -20.17 -5.39 -12.67
N SER A 741 -19.46 -6.20 -11.90
CA SER A 741 -18.06 -5.95 -11.56
C SER A 741 -17.16 -6.13 -12.78
N ILE A 742 -15.95 -5.55 -12.71
CA ILE A 742 -14.94 -5.74 -13.75
C ILE A 742 -14.56 -7.23 -13.89
N THR A 743 -14.58 -7.99 -12.79
CA THR A 743 -14.24 -9.42 -12.80
C THR A 743 -15.32 -10.24 -13.51
N GLU A 744 -16.60 -9.96 -13.22
CA GLU A 744 -17.72 -10.61 -13.92
C GLU A 744 -17.70 -10.26 -15.41
N SER A 745 -17.55 -8.98 -15.75
CA SER A 745 -17.47 -8.54 -17.14
C SER A 745 -16.31 -9.21 -17.90
N ARG A 746 -15.15 -9.41 -17.27
CA ARG A 746 -13.99 -10.10 -17.87
C ARG A 746 -14.24 -11.57 -18.21
N GLN A 747 -15.22 -12.22 -17.59
CA GLN A 747 -15.56 -13.60 -17.88
C GLN A 747 -16.54 -13.71 -19.05
N LEU A 748 -17.15 -12.60 -19.47
CA LEU A 748 -18.08 -12.56 -20.57
C LEU A 748 -17.34 -12.44 -21.91
N PRO A 749 -17.80 -13.11 -22.97
CA PRO A 749 -17.21 -12.99 -24.29
C PRO A 749 -17.43 -11.57 -24.84
N ARG A 750 -16.62 -11.20 -25.83
CA ARG A 750 -16.73 -9.94 -26.56
C ARG A 750 -16.63 -8.70 -25.67
N ARG A 751 -15.67 -8.71 -24.74
CA ARG A 751 -15.25 -7.58 -23.90
C ARG A 751 -13.80 -7.22 -24.17
N SER A 752 -13.48 -5.95 -24.03
CA SER A 752 -12.10 -5.48 -24.07
C SER A 752 -11.54 -5.37 -22.65
N ILE A 753 -10.29 -5.79 -22.49
CA ILE A 753 -9.57 -5.79 -21.22
C ILE A 753 -8.29 -4.99 -21.43
N ALA A 754 -8.22 -3.81 -20.82
CA ALA A 754 -6.96 -3.10 -20.72
C ALA A 754 -6.08 -3.72 -19.61
N ARG A 755 -4.89 -4.17 -19.96
CA ARG A 755 -3.82 -4.56 -19.04
C ARG A 755 -2.63 -3.63 -19.19
N ILE A 756 -1.89 -3.40 -18.11
CA ILE A 756 -0.60 -2.72 -18.18
C ILE A 756 0.46 -3.80 -18.13
N GLN A 757 1.22 -3.93 -19.21
CA GLN A 757 2.37 -4.83 -19.31
C GLN A 757 3.58 -3.98 -19.70
N ASP A 758 4.66 -4.07 -18.91
CA ASP A 758 5.90 -3.33 -19.13
C ASP A 758 5.73 -1.80 -19.27
N GLY A 759 4.78 -1.24 -18.51
CA GLY A 759 4.44 0.19 -18.56
C GLY A 759 3.59 0.61 -19.77
N ARG A 760 3.24 -0.32 -20.66
CA ARG A 760 2.35 -0.08 -21.83
C ARG A 760 0.95 -0.64 -21.57
N LYS A 761 -0.07 0.05 -22.10
CA LYS A 761 -1.47 -0.42 -22.05
C LYS A 761 -1.73 -1.36 -23.23
N ILE A 762 -1.96 -2.64 -22.95
CA ILE A 762 -2.36 -3.67 -23.92
C ILE A 762 -3.87 -3.86 -23.81
N ILE A 763 -4.57 -3.91 -24.94
CA ILE A 763 -6.00 -4.23 -24.99
C ILE A 763 -6.14 -5.67 -25.44
N GLU A 764 -6.52 -6.56 -24.52
CA GLU A 764 -6.93 -7.93 -24.83
C GLU A 764 -8.44 -7.98 -25.10
N VAL A 765 -8.88 -8.95 -25.88
CA VAL A 765 -10.30 -9.18 -26.17
C VAL A 765 -10.68 -10.56 -25.64
N THR A 766 -11.80 -10.67 -24.93
CA THR A 766 -12.34 -11.97 -24.50
C THR A 766 -12.99 -12.67 -25.68
N ASP A 767 -12.55 -13.90 -25.94
CA ASP A 767 -13.03 -14.77 -27.02
C ASP A 767 -12.91 -14.14 -28.43
N PRO A 768 -11.69 -14.09 -29.01
CA PRO A 768 -11.48 -13.57 -30.35
C PRO A 768 -12.08 -14.46 -31.45
N GLU A 769 -12.41 -15.73 -31.16
CA GLU A 769 -13.04 -16.65 -32.12
C GLU A 769 -14.55 -16.40 -32.28
N ALA A 770 -15.18 -15.64 -31.38
CA ALA A 770 -16.53 -15.08 -31.56
C ALA A 770 -16.60 -13.92 -32.57
N LEU A 771 -15.55 -13.71 -33.38
CA LEU A 771 -15.58 -12.84 -34.56
C LEU A 771 -16.16 -13.64 -35.74
N PRO A 772 -17.15 -13.11 -36.50
CA PRO A 772 -17.67 -13.83 -37.66
C PRO A 772 -16.55 -14.17 -38.65
N GLU A 773 -16.55 -15.41 -39.15
CA GLU A 773 -15.54 -15.95 -40.07
C GLU A 773 -15.31 -15.01 -41.26
N GLY A 774 -14.04 -14.70 -41.54
CA GLY A 774 -13.61 -13.80 -42.62
C GLY A 774 -12.89 -12.51 -42.17
N ALA A 775 -12.69 -12.29 -40.86
CA ALA A 775 -12.06 -11.07 -40.34
C ALA A 775 -10.53 -11.11 -40.20
N VAL A 776 -9.88 -12.27 -40.37
CA VAL A 776 -8.42 -12.40 -40.18
C VAL A 776 -7.71 -12.31 -41.53
N SER A 777 -7.64 -11.08 -42.07
CA SER A 777 -6.61 -10.69 -43.04
C SER A 777 -5.37 -10.26 -42.25
N GLU A 778 -4.16 -10.60 -42.72
CA GLU A 778 -2.88 -10.11 -42.17
C GLU A 778 -2.81 -8.57 -42.05
N SER A 779 -3.68 -7.83 -42.74
CA SER A 779 -3.83 -6.38 -42.55
C SER A 779 -4.35 -5.99 -41.16
N LEU A 780 -5.17 -6.83 -40.52
CA LEU A 780 -5.74 -6.59 -39.19
C LEU A 780 -4.69 -6.72 -38.07
N LEU A 781 -3.66 -7.57 -38.28
CA LEU A 781 -2.52 -7.71 -37.37
C LEU A 781 -1.54 -6.54 -37.49
N ARG A 782 -1.46 -5.85 -38.64
CA ARG A 782 -0.69 -4.60 -38.77
C ARG A 782 -1.44 -3.37 -38.22
N GLU A 783 -2.78 -3.35 -38.24
CA GLU A 783 -3.56 -2.34 -37.51
C GLU A 783 -3.51 -2.51 -35.98
N LEU A 784 -3.09 -3.68 -35.48
CA LEU A 784 -2.84 -3.92 -34.05
C LEU A 784 -1.48 -3.36 -33.57
N GLU A 785 -0.56 -3.05 -34.49
CA GLU A 785 0.74 -2.44 -34.19
C GLU A 785 0.78 -0.92 -34.43
N SER A 786 -0.22 -0.35 -35.11
CA SER A 786 -0.29 1.11 -35.27
C SER A 786 -0.99 1.76 -34.07
N ASP A 787 -0.44 2.88 -33.62
CA ASP A 787 -0.96 3.77 -32.57
C ASP A 787 -2.41 4.29 -32.79
N ASP A 788 -3.15 3.79 -33.80
CA ASP A 788 -4.37 4.42 -34.34
C ASP A 788 -5.69 4.09 -33.63
N LEU A 789 -5.66 3.39 -32.50
CA LEU A 789 -6.85 3.17 -31.65
C LEU A 789 -6.68 3.66 -30.20
N LEU A 790 -5.62 4.42 -29.92
CA LEU A 790 -5.39 5.04 -28.62
C LEU A 790 -5.33 6.56 -28.74
N LEU A 791 -6.51 7.18 -28.88
CA LEU A 791 -6.86 8.48 -28.28
C LEU A 791 -8.37 8.65 -28.18
#